data_AF-A0AAV4G8P5-F1
#
_entry.id   AF-A0AAV4G8P5-F1
#
_cell.length_a   1.000
_cell.length_b   1.000
_cell.length_c   1.000
_cell.angle_alpha   90.00
_cell.angle_beta   90.00
_cell.angle_gamma   90.00
#
_symmetry.space_group_name_H-M   'P 1'
#
loop_
_entity.id
_entity.type
_entity.pdbx_description
1 polymer ?
#
loop_
_entity_poly.entity_id
_entity_poly.type
_entity_poly.pdbx_seq_one_letter_code
_entity_poly.pdbx_strand_id
1 'polypeptide(L)'
;MAPQEQTSRQSQDDTLPKTPNPVLPYTGEIAVCGISGRYPDSANVGELTHNLMNKINMISVDNRRWEPGYFGTPEVMGKLKNITDFDAEFFGVHSKSANTMDPMLRILLEVAYEAVIDAGDGFVRAEVASVILLKKAATAKRMYGTLVGSMLNNDGFQTNGSAGLAKVVVIMHSRKIPPNLHFNTPNPNIPGLFDGRLKVVTETTPFDGGLIAINSFGMGGTNAHAILKSYDKKAEPHPASSKPRLFTYCARTEEGLTKILEEAHKNASNVEFQALCQQSANTKPKNMPYRGATILNGQEELMEIQKCSSKPREVWFIYSGMGSQWVGMGRSLMALDVFRQSIEETAAILKPLSVDLIDYIMNGTEETLKEIMPPFILINAVQIALTDLLTSMDIVPDGIVGHSLGEVGCAYADGCLTRREAILSAYWRAKVVIEGNVPPGKMAAVELTWEEAKRLCPPGVVAACHNSEDSVTISGGAQEMTKFMAELTAQGVMVKEVNSSNISYHSYFMKDLSVVLQNGLEKEIIPKARGKRWVSTSIPEERWGEPMAQNAGAPYQANNLLSPVLFYEGLQKVPSNAIAIEIAPAGLLQSVIKKSLSPDCTIVALQKRKNPNNLEIFFTALGKCYTNGVNMNPLGLYPAVQFPVSIETPMLSNMISEAWDHSTKWRIPEIWEYEIGSGSMSDNVFDFDLSDDSPDHPPGLVSESKWYWDLMLFYYLINNGVDNGGSDDDDDDDDDDDDDDDDDDDDDDDDDDEEEEEEEEEEED
;
A
#
# COMPACT_ATOMS: atom_id res chain seq x y z
N MET A 1 -36.15 12.90 36.21
CA MET A 1 -37.00 11.70 36.02
C MET A 1 -38.36 12.17 35.56
N ALA A 2 -38.79 11.73 34.38
CA ALA A 2 -40.15 11.83 33.88
C ALA A 2 -40.49 10.46 33.24
N PRO A 3 -41.73 9.94 33.35
CA PRO A 3 -42.04 8.59 32.87
C PRO A 3 -42.13 8.51 31.33
N GLN A 4 -42.12 7.28 30.83
CA GLN A 4 -42.39 6.97 29.42
C GLN A 4 -43.90 6.90 29.16
N GLU A 5 -44.34 7.32 27.99
CA GLU A 5 -45.58 6.85 27.37
C GLU A 5 -45.25 6.03 26.13
N GLN A 6 -46.00 4.96 25.89
CA GLN A 6 -45.87 4.13 24.70
C GLN A 6 -46.79 4.69 23.61
N THR A 7 -46.23 5.07 22.46
CA THR A 7 -47.03 5.34 21.25
C THR A 7 -47.07 4.09 20.38
N SER A 8 -48.27 3.70 19.96
CA SER A 8 -48.55 2.52 19.15
C SER A 8 -47.97 2.60 17.73
N ARG A 9 -47.87 1.45 17.07
CA ARG A 9 -47.64 1.37 15.62
C ARG A 9 -48.79 2.08 14.88
N GLN A 10 -48.46 2.91 13.91
CA GLN A 10 -49.33 3.21 12.77
C GLN A 10 -48.70 2.61 11.51
N SER A 11 -49.54 2.24 10.56
CA SER A 11 -49.12 1.65 9.28
C SER A 11 -48.21 2.59 8.50
N GLN A 12 -47.21 2.02 7.82
CA GLN A 12 -46.52 2.71 6.74
C GLN A 12 -47.26 2.41 5.43
N ASP A 13 -47.42 3.45 4.64
CA ASP A 13 -48.19 3.50 3.39
C ASP A 13 -47.54 2.64 2.30
N ASP A 14 -48.36 1.91 1.55
CA ASP A 14 -47.89 0.88 0.60
C ASP A 14 -47.48 1.51 -0.75
N THR A 15 -46.36 2.25 -0.73
CA THR A 15 -45.81 2.84 -1.96
C THR A 15 -44.84 1.88 -2.63
N LEU A 16 -45.28 1.26 -3.73
CA LEU A 16 -44.44 0.51 -4.68
C LEU A 16 -43.10 1.23 -4.94
N PRO A 17 -41.97 0.50 -5.05
CA PRO A 17 -40.65 1.09 -5.22
C PRO A 17 -40.61 1.92 -6.50
N LYS A 18 -40.53 3.24 -6.34
CA LYS A 18 -40.53 4.21 -7.44
C LYS A 18 -39.45 3.83 -8.46
N THR A 19 -39.86 3.68 -9.72
CA THR A 19 -38.97 3.36 -10.83
C THR A 19 -37.72 4.23 -10.78
N PRO A 20 -36.51 3.65 -10.85
CA PRO A 20 -35.28 4.42 -10.70
C PRO A 20 -35.21 5.50 -11.78
N ASN A 21 -34.96 6.75 -11.35
CA ASN A 21 -34.82 7.89 -12.26
C ASN A 21 -33.86 7.53 -13.41
N PRO A 22 -34.22 7.81 -14.68
CA PRO A 22 -33.37 7.47 -15.82
C PRO A 22 -32.03 8.18 -15.66
N VAL A 23 -30.98 7.37 -15.47
CA VAL A 23 -29.61 7.86 -15.30
C VAL A 23 -29.22 8.59 -16.58
N LEU A 24 -28.96 9.89 -16.48
CA LEU A 24 -28.50 10.70 -17.60
C LEU A 24 -27.25 10.04 -18.22
N PRO A 25 -27.19 9.87 -19.54
CA PRO A 25 -26.07 9.17 -20.18
C PRO A 25 -24.76 9.91 -19.87
N TYR A 26 -23.77 9.19 -19.35
CA TYR A 26 -22.47 9.74 -19.00
C TYR A 26 -21.80 10.37 -20.23
N THR A 27 -21.55 11.68 -20.17
CA THR A 27 -21.03 12.48 -21.30
C THR A 27 -19.50 12.65 -21.29
N GLY A 28 -18.78 11.91 -20.43
CA GLY A 28 -17.32 11.96 -20.36
C GLY A 28 -16.66 10.98 -21.34
N GLU A 29 -15.33 11.08 -21.48
CA GLU A 29 -14.56 10.04 -22.16
C GLU A 29 -14.56 8.74 -21.32
N ILE A 30 -14.52 7.59 -22.01
CA ILE A 30 -14.46 6.25 -21.42
C ILE A 30 -13.18 5.58 -21.93
N ALA A 31 -12.42 4.97 -21.02
CA ALA A 31 -11.16 4.29 -21.31
C ALA A 31 -11.11 2.91 -20.63
N VAL A 32 -10.34 1.98 -21.20
CA VAL A 32 -9.97 0.73 -20.53
C VAL A 32 -8.71 1.03 -19.71
N CYS A 33 -8.87 1.20 -18.40
CA CYS A 33 -7.79 1.68 -17.52
C CYS A 33 -6.88 0.57 -16.96
N GLY A 34 -7.36 -0.68 -16.90
CA GLY A 34 -6.60 -1.85 -16.44
C GLY A 34 -7.28 -3.15 -16.84
N ILE A 35 -6.53 -4.26 -16.85
CA ILE A 35 -7.01 -5.57 -17.29
C ILE A 35 -6.33 -6.73 -16.57
N SER A 36 -7.11 -7.77 -16.24
CA SER A 36 -6.59 -9.11 -15.93
C SER A 36 -7.51 -10.20 -16.50
N GLY A 37 -7.15 -11.46 -16.30
CA GLY A 37 -7.98 -12.64 -16.58
C GLY A 37 -7.21 -13.95 -16.50
N ARG A 38 -7.94 -15.05 -16.33
CA ARG A 38 -7.44 -16.42 -16.55
C ARG A 38 -7.97 -16.88 -17.92
N TYR A 39 -7.12 -17.49 -18.74
CA TYR A 39 -7.47 -17.96 -20.08
C TYR A 39 -6.99 -19.41 -20.27
N PRO A 40 -7.45 -20.11 -21.32
CA PRO A 40 -6.96 -21.45 -21.63
C PRO A 40 -5.43 -21.50 -21.68
N ASP A 41 -4.87 -22.46 -20.96
CA ASP A 41 -3.43 -22.64 -20.70
C ASP A 41 -2.62 -21.34 -20.43
N SER A 42 -3.27 -20.34 -19.80
CA SER A 42 -2.69 -19.02 -19.48
C SER A 42 -3.21 -18.49 -18.13
N ALA A 43 -2.35 -18.39 -17.12
CA ALA A 43 -2.67 -17.91 -15.78
C ALA A 43 -2.87 -16.39 -15.69
N ASN A 44 -2.34 -15.62 -16.66
CA ASN A 44 -2.51 -14.17 -16.72
C ASN A 44 -2.42 -13.63 -18.17
N VAL A 45 -2.53 -12.31 -18.32
CA VAL A 45 -2.49 -11.61 -19.61
C VAL A 45 -1.10 -11.69 -20.26
N GLY A 46 -0.03 -11.81 -19.46
CA GLY A 46 1.34 -12.03 -19.91
C GLY A 46 1.52 -13.40 -20.58
N GLU A 47 1.04 -14.48 -19.95
CA GLU A 47 1.03 -15.81 -20.57
C GLU A 47 0.15 -15.86 -21.81
N LEU A 48 -1.04 -15.24 -21.78
CA LEU A 48 -1.90 -15.11 -22.96
C LEU A 48 -1.17 -14.38 -24.10
N THR A 49 -0.46 -13.29 -23.80
CA THR A 49 0.36 -12.55 -24.76
C THR A 49 1.45 -13.44 -25.35
N HIS A 50 2.16 -14.21 -24.53
CA HIS A 50 3.17 -15.15 -24.99
C HIS A 50 2.57 -16.21 -25.93
N ASN A 51 1.46 -16.83 -25.55
CA ASN A 51 0.81 -17.89 -26.32
C ASN A 51 0.29 -17.37 -27.67
N LEU A 52 -0.41 -16.23 -27.66
CA LEU A 52 -0.93 -15.56 -28.86
C LEU A 52 0.19 -15.17 -29.83
N MET A 53 1.30 -14.60 -29.35
CA MET A 53 2.40 -14.14 -30.21
C MET A 53 3.22 -15.28 -30.81
N ASN A 54 3.34 -16.41 -30.11
CA ASN A 54 4.16 -17.55 -30.52
C ASN A 54 3.39 -18.68 -31.24
N LYS A 55 2.12 -18.46 -31.60
CA LYS A 55 1.24 -19.48 -32.24
C LYS A 55 1.04 -20.74 -31.39
N ILE A 56 1.06 -20.62 -30.07
CA ILE A 56 0.75 -21.73 -29.17
C ILE A 56 -0.76 -21.96 -29.22
N ASN A 57 -1.17 -23.19 -29.48
CA ASN A 57 -2.57 -23.60 -29.41
C ASN A 57 -2.92 -23.85 -27.94
N MET A 58 -3.90 -23.13 -27.40
CA MET A 58 -4.33 -23.19 -26.00
C MET A 58 -5.51 -24.16 -25.79
N ILE A 59 -5.74 -25.06 -26.75
CA ILE A 59 -6.79 -26.06 -26.77
C ILE A 59 -6.12 -27.44 -26.67
N SER A 60 -6.52 -28.24 -25.67
CA SER A 60 -5.84 -29.49 -25.33
C SER A 60 -6.77 -30.71 -25.26
N VAL A 61 -6.20 -31.89 -25.53
CA VAL A 61 -6.79 -33.20 -25.23
C VAL A 61 -6.18 -33.66 -23.91
N ASP A 62 -6.92 -33.50 -22.82
CA ASP A 62 -6.55 -33.91 -21.46
C ASP A 62 -7.78 -33.95 -20.55
N ASN A 63 -7.63 -34.58 -19.39
CA ASN A 63 -8.74 -35.03 -18.56
C ASN A 63 -9.10 -34.01 -17.45
N ARG A 64 -8.67 -32.73 -17.55
CA ARG A 64 -8.87 -31.68 -16.52
C ARG A 64 -10.34 -31.27 -16.25
N ARG A 65 -11.32 -31.99 -16.81
CA ARG A 65 -12.77 -31.72 -16.71
C ARG A 65 -13.58 -33.01 -16.76
N TRP A 66 -13.26 -33.86 -17.73
CA TRP A 66 -13.79 -35.20 -17.93
C TRP A 66 -12.90 -35.94 -18.94
N GLU A 67 -13.09 -37.25 -19.10
CA GLU A 67 -12.36 -38.05 -20.09
C GLU A 67 -12.65 -37.58 -21.54
N PRO A 68 -11.63 -37.41 -22.40
CA PRO A 68 -11.85 -37.05 -23.80
C PRO A 68 -12.82 -38.00 -24.51
N GLY A 69 -13.85 -37.45 -25.18
CA GLY A 69 -14.89 -38.25 -25.84
C GLY A 69 -16.07 -38.67 -24.95
N TYR A 70 -16.08 -38.31 -23.66
CA TYR A 70 -17.20 -38.55 -22.74
C TYR A 70 -18.52 -38.00 -23.30
N PHE A 71 -19.59 -38.82 -23.25
CA PHE A 71 -20.87 -38.63 -23.96
C PHE A 71 -20.78 -38.27 -25.46
N GLY A 72 -19.67 -38.59 -26.14
CA GLY A 72 -19.44 -38.20 -27.53
C GLY A 72 -19.10 -36.71 -27.73
N THR A 73 -18.76 -36.00 -26.65
CA THR A 73 -18.28 -34.61 -26.74
C THR A 73 -16.92 -34.54 -27.47
N PRO A 74 -16.56 -33.39 -28.09
CA PRO A 74 -15.26 -33.23 -28.72
C PRO A 74 -14.10 -33.44 -27.73
N GLU A 75 -13.09 -34.22 -28.13
CA GLU A 75 -11.87 -34.49 -27.34
C GLU A 75 -11.05 -33.22 -27.00
N VAL A 76 -11.28 -32.13 -27.72
CA VAL A 76 -10.51 -30.88 -27.67
C VAL A 76 -11.28 -29.76 -26.96
N MET A 77 -10.68 -29.17 -25.93
CA MET A 77 -11.26 -28.04 -25.18
C MET A 77 -10.18 -27.04 -24.74
N GLY A 78 -10.50 -25.75 -24.77
CA GLY A 78 -9.69 -24.72 -24.10
C GLY A 78 -9.95 -24.72 -22.59
N LYS A 79 -8.94 -25.09 -21.79
CA LYS A 79 -9.09 -25.31 -20.34
C LYS A 79 -8.13 -24.42 -19.55
N LEU A 80 -8.62 -23.83 -18.45
CA LEU A 80 -7.78 -23.03 -17.54
C LEU A 80 -6.70 -23.92 -16.90
N LYS A 81 -5.54 -23.34 -16.57
CA LYS A 81 -4.44 -24.07 -15.89
C LYS A 81 -4.86 -24.63 -14.54
N ASN A 82 -5.52 -23.83 -13.71
CA ASN A 82 -6.11 -24.23 -12.45
C ASN A 82 -7.45 -23.52 -12.21
N ILE A 83 -8.28 -24.11 -11.36
CA ILE A 83 -9.54 -23.55 -10.81
C ILE A 83 -9.72 -23.82 -9.30
N THR A 84 -8.79 -24.56 -8.68
CA THR A 84 -8.81 -24.89 -7.24
C THR A 84 -8.25 -23.78 -6.34
N ASP A 85 -7.60 -22.76 -6.94
CA ASP A 85 -6.94 -21.67 -6.23
C ASP A 85 -7.92 -20.56 -5.83
N PHE A 86 -7.78 -20.02 -4.62
CA PHE A 86 -8.46 -18.79 -4.16
C PHE A 86 -7.85 -18.29 -2.83
N ASP A 87 -7.48 -17.01 -2.74
CA ASP A 87 -7.01 -16.38 -1.49
C ASP A 87 -8.19 -15.98 -0.57
N ALA A 88 -8.83 -16.97 0.04
CA ALA A 88 -10.04 -16.77 0.84
C ALA A 88 -9.85 -15.84 2.05
N GLU A 89 -8.66 -15.82 2.67
CA GLU A 89 -8.37 -14.92 3.81
C GLU A 89 -8.43 -13.44 3.37
N PHE A 90 -7.85 -13.11 2.20
CA PHE A 90 -7.86 -11.74 1.69
C PHE A 90 -9.28 -11.20 1.48
N PHE A 91 -10.15 -12.01 0.87
CA PHE A 91 -11.55 -11.65 0.63
C PHE A 91 -12.45 -11.81 1.87
N GLY A 92 -11.91 -12.27 3.00
CA GLY A 92 -12.66 -12.45 4.25
C GLY A 92 -13.67 -13.61 4.20
N VAL A 93 -13.46 -14.58 3.31
CA VAL A 93 -14.35 -15.73 3.11
C VAL A 93 -13.97 -16.86 4.07
N HIS A 94 -14.94 -17.38 4.81
CA HIS A 94 -14.73 -18.53 5.69
C HIS A 94 -14.58 -19.83 4.88
N SER A 95 -13.71 -20.75 5.32
CA SER A 95 -13.33 -21.95 4.56
C SER A 95 -14.50 -22.83 4.11
N LYS A 96 -15.55 -22.97 4.93
CA LYS A 96 -16.77 -23.72 4.55
C LYS A 96 -17.55 -23.03 3.39
N SER A 97 -17.50 -21.71 3.32
CA SER A 97 -18.07 -20.93 2.21
C SER A 97 -17.18 -21.02 0.96
N ALA A 98 -15.86 -20.93 1.09
CA ALA A 98 -14.95 -21.04 -0.05
C ALA A 98 -15.02 -22.40 -0.76
N ASN A 99 -15.24 -23.50 -0.02
CA ASN A 99 -15.51 -24.83 -0.59
C ASN A 99 -16.89 -24.99 -1.25
N THR A 100 -17.84 -24.07 -1.00
CA THR A 100 -19.19 -24.07 -1.62
C THR A 100 -19.38 -22.93 -2.64
N MET A 101 -18.37 -22.08 -2.85
CA MET A 101 -18.37 -21.05 -3.89
C MET A 101 -18.05 -21.64 -5.26
N ASP A 102 -18.80 -21.20 -6.28
CA ASP A 102 -18.49 -21.38 -7.70
C ASP A 102 -17.02 -20.99 -7.99
N PRO A 103 -16.21 -21.85 -8.65
CA PRO A 103 -14.86 -21.52 -9.08
C PRO A 103 -14.78 -20.25 -9.95
N MET A 104 -15.81 -19.96 -10.76
CA MET A 104 -15.89 -18.72 -11.55
C MET A 104 -15.97 -17.48 -10.66
N LEU A 105 -16.71 -17.53 -9.54
CA LEU A 105 -16.80 -16.42 -8.59
C LEU A 105 -15.48 -16.20 -7.85
N ARG A 106 -14.81 -17.28 -7.44
CA ARG A 106 -13.47 -17.24 -6.83
C ARG A 106 -12.45 -16.55 -7.75
N ILE A 107 -12.38 -16.99 -9.01
CA ILE A 107 -11.49 -16.42 -10.02
C ILE A 107 -11.85 -14.96 -10.34
N LEU A 108 -13.15 -14.64 -10.43
CA LEU A 108 -13.63 -13.29 -10.72
C LEU A 108 -13.20 -12.27 -9.65
N LEU A 109 -13.22 -12.65 -8.37
CA LEU A 109 -12.79 -11.78 -7.26
C LEU A 109 -11.30 -11.40 -7.38
N GLU A 110 -10.42 -12.36 -7.64
CA GLU A 110 -8.99 -12.11 -7.86
C GLU A 110 -8.73 -11.29 -9.13
N VAL A 111 -9.32 -11.69 -10.25
CA VAL A 111 -9.16 -11.02 -11.56
C VAL A 111 -9.67 -9.58 -11.53
N ALA A 112 -10.78 -9.31 -10.82
CA ALA A 112 -11.29 -7.96 -10.64
C ALA A 112 -10.35 -7.10 -9.78
N TYR A 113 -9.79 -7.66 -8.70
CA TYR A 113 -8.81 -6.96 -7.87
C TYR A 113 -7.53 -6.67 -8.67
N GLU A 114 -6.99 -7.66 -9.39
CA GLU A 114 -5.83 -7.49 -10.28
C GLU A 114 -6.04 -6.38 -11.32
N ALA A 115 -7.22 -6.29 -11.93
CA ALA A 115 -7.54 -5.24 -12.91
C ALA A 115 -7.66 -3.84 -12.28
N VAL A 116 -8.10 -3.74 -11.02
CA VAL A 116 -8.12 -2.47 -10.25
C VAL A 116 -6.69 -2.02 -9.91
N ILE A 117 -5.81 -2.95 -9.53
CA ILE A 117 -4.40 -2.65 -9.26
C ILE A 117 -3.65 -2.30 -10.56
N ASP A 118 -3.94 -2.98 -11.67
CA ASP A 118 -3.42 -2.66 -13.01
C ASP A 118 -3.76 -1.23 -13.44
N ALA A 119 -4.94 -0.73 -13.05
CA ALA A 119 -5.37 0.66 -13.27
C ALA A 119 -4.78 1.68 -12.28
N GLY A 120 -4.05 1.24 -11.25
CA GLY A 120 -3.51 2.12 -10.19
C GLY A 120 -4.58 2.63 -9.22
N ASP A 121 -5.33 1.71 -8.58
CA ASP A 121 -6.43 2.01 -7.64
C ASP A 121 -7.64 2.72 -8.29
N GLY A 122 -7.85 2.44 -9.59
CA GLY A 122 -8.96 2.96 -10.38
C GLY A 122 -10.25 2.14 -10.25
N PHE A 123 -11.41 2.79 -10.38
CA PHE A 123 -12.71 2.11 -10.36
C PHE A 123 -12.95 1.34 -11.67
N VAL A 124 -13.16 0.01 -11.59
CA VAL A 124 -13.28 -0.88 -12.77
C VAL A 124 -14.70 -1.41 -12.97
N ARG A 125 -15.15 -1.44 -14.23
CA ARG A 125 -16.23 -2.30 -14.75
C ARG A 125 -15.67 -3.12 -15.91
N ALA A 126 -16.07 -4.38 -16.03
CA ALA A 126 -15.55 -5.32 -17.04
C ALA A 126 -16.61 -5.64 -18.11
N GLU A 127 -16.29 -5.40 -19.39
CA GLU A 127 -17.15 -5.68 -20.55
C GLU A 127 -16.35 -6.28 -21.74
N VAL A 128 -17.00 -6.54 -22.89
CA VAL A 128 -16.72 -7.72 -23.77
C VAL A 128 -16.55 -7.33 -25.27
N ALA A 129 -15.54 -7.88 -26.01
CA ALA A 129 -15.12 -7.26 -27.29
C ALA A 129 -14.07 -7.98 -28.22
N SER A 130 -14.40 -8.63 -29.37
CA SER A 130 -13.44 -9.28 -30.32
C SER A 130 -13.15 -8.58 -31.69
N VAL A 131 -11.93 -8.70 -32.28
CA VAL A 131 -11.36 -7.82 -33.36
C VAL A 131 -11.46 -8.28 -34.83
N ILE A 132 -11.67 -7.34 -35.78
CA ILE A 132 -11.38 -7.52 -37.23
C ILE A 132 -10.61 -6.31 -37.83
N LEU A 133 -9.62 -6.54 -38.71
CA LEU A 133 -8.83 -5.51 -39.40
C LEU A 133 -9.37 -5.16 -40.80
N LEU A 134 -9.69 -3.88 -41.04
CA LEU A 134 -10.16 -3.36 -42.35
C LEU A 134 -9.06 -2.56 -43.07
N LYS A 135 -8.89 -2.77 -44.39
CA LYS A 135 -7.75 -2.20 -45.15
C LYS A 135 -8.03 -1.04 -46.11
N LYS A 136 -9.29 -0.73 -46.45
CA LYS A 136 -9.63 0.34 -47.42
C LYS A 136 -10.94 1.07 -47.05
N ALA A 137 -10.82 2.21 -46.37
CA ALA A 137 -11.96 3.02 -45.91
C ALA A 137 -12.90 3.46 -47.05
N ALA A 138 -12.35 3.91 -48.19
CA ALA A 138 -13.13 4.40 -49.34
C ALA A 138 -13.98 3.32 -50.05
N THR A 139 -13.87 2.05 -49.67
CA THR A 139 -14.67 0.93 -50.20
C THR A 139 -15.57 0.26 -49.15
N ALA A 140 -15.70 0.85 -47.97
CA ALA A 140 -16.45 0.31 -46.84
C ALA A 140 -17.99 0.49 -46.99
N LYS A 141 -18.61 -0.24 -47.93
CA LYS A 141 -20.02 -0.62 -47.77
C LYS A 141 -20.14 -1.56 -46.56
N ARG A 142 -21.24 -1.52 -45.81
CA ARG A 142 -21.48 -2.45 -44.69
C ARG A 142 -21.36 -3.89 -45.18
N MET A 143 -20.34 -4.62 -44.72
CA MET A 143 -20.18 -6.05 -44.99
C MET A 143 -20.39 -6.82 -43.69
N TYR A 144 -21.58 -7.40 -43.53
CA TYR A 144 -21.85 -8.36 -42.46
C TYR A 144 -21.17 -9.68 -42.83
N GLY A 145 -20.02 -9.94 -42.21
CA GLY A 145 -19.17 -11.10 -42.47
C GLY A 145 -19.27 -12.14 -41.37
N THR A 146 -20.41 -12.82 -41.24
CA THR A 146 -20.58 -13.92 -40.28
C THR A 146 -19.81 -15.15 -40.74
N LEU A 147 -18.79 -15.55 -39.97
CA LEU A 147 -18.00 -16.77 -40.21
C LEU A 147 -18.74 -18.01 -39.68
N VAL A 148 -19.84 -18.37 -40.35
CA VAL A 148 -20.59 -19.60 -40.09
C VAL A 148 -19.64 -20.81 -40.21
N GLY A 149 -19.54 -21.62 -39.16
CA GLY A 149 -18.69 -22.82 -39.10
C GLY A 149 -17.27 -22.64 -38.55
N SER A 150 -16.84 -21.43 -38.17
CA SER A 150 -15.51 -21.22 -37.55
C SER A 150 -15.51 -21.52 -36.05
N MET A 151 -15.54 -22.81 -35.68
CA MET A 151 -15.76 -23.25 -34.29
C MET A 151 -14.57 -23.06 -33.33
N LEU A 152 -13.37 -22.68 -33.79
CA LEU A 152 -12.19 -22.46 -32.94
C LEU A 152 -11.38 -21.21 -33.36
N ASN A 153 -11.25 -20.29 -32.41
CA ASN A 153 -10.20 -19.27 -32.24
C ASN A 153 -8.96 -19.89 -31.55
N ASN A 154 -7.92 -19.10 -31.28
CA ASN A 154 -6.68 -19.60 -30.63
C ASN A 154 -6.92 -20.11 -29.18
N ASP A 155 -8.07 -19.74 -28.61
CA ASP A 155 -8.50 -19.87 -27.21
C ASP A 155 -9.79 -20.73 -27.04
N GLY A 156 -10.38 -21.23 -28.13
CA GLY A 156 -11.58 -22.08 -28.09
C GLY A 156 -12.91 -21.32 -27.89
N PHE A 157 -14.01 -21.97 -28.30
CA PHE A 157 -15.35 -21.37 -28.29
C PHE A 157 -15.81 -21.01 -26.87
N GLN A 158 -16.23 -19.76 -26.69
CA GLN A 158 -16.94 -19.28 -25.50
C GLN A 158 -18.13 -18.43 -25.93
N THR A 159 -19.25 -18.55 -25.20
CA THR A 159 -20.46 -17.74 -25.40
C THR A 159 -20.29 -16.29 -24.91
N ASN A 160 -19.34 -16.07 -23.99
CA ASN A 160 -19.05 -14.78 -23.37
C ASN A 160 -17.75 -14.20 -23.96
N GLY A 161 -17.83 -13.18 -24.81
CA GLY A 161 -16.71 -12.73 -25.66
C GLY A 161 -15.57 -11.94 -24.98
N SER A 162 -15.31 -12.11 -23.69
CA SER A 162 -14.36 -11.31 -22.90
C SER A 162 -12.91 -11.45 -23.37
N ALA A 163 -12.48 -12.66 -23.74
CA ALA A 163 -11.13 -12.96 -24.24
C ALA A 163 -10.75 -12.14 -25.49
N GLY A 164 -11.73 -11.68 -26.26
CA GLY A 164 -11.52 -10.75 -27.35
C GLY A 164 -10.86 -9.44 -26.89
N LEU A 165 -11.32 -8.87 -25.75
CA LEU A 165 -10.86 -7.54 -25.30
C LEU A 165 -9.43 -7.63 -24.79
N ALA A 166 -9.08 -8.72 -24.11
CA ALA A 166 -7.71 -9.04 -23.76
C ALA A 166 -6.81 -9.07 -25.01
N LYS A 167 -7.24 -9.76 -26.08
CA LYS A 167 -6.52 -9.74 -27.36
C LYS A 167 -6.38 -8.32 -27.94
N VAL A 168 -7.35 -7.42 -27.77
CA VAL A 168 -7.24 -6.00 -28.19
C VAL A 168 -6.19 -5.25 -27.40
N VAL A 169 -6.26 -5.30 -26.07
CA VAL A 169 -5.37 -4.54 -25.19
C VAL A 169 -3.93 -5.04 -25.37
N VAL A 170 -3.75 -6.37 -25.53
CA VAL A 170 -2.47 -6.97 -25.94
C VAL A 170 -1.99 -6.43 -27.28
N ILE A 171 -2.85 -6.33 -28.31
CA ILE A 171 -2.46 -5.76 -29.63
C ILE A 171 -1.96 -4.32 -29.51
N MET A 172 -2.69 -3.49 -28.76
CA MET A 172 -2.36 -2.08 -28.58
C MET A 172 -1.06 -1.93 -27.78
N HIS A 173 -0.97 -2.59 -26.62
CA HIS A 173 0.20 -2.53 -25.73
C HIS A 173 1.47 -3.07 -26.40
N SER A 174 1.41 -4.26 -27.00
CA SER A 174 2.58 -4.87 -27.64
C SER A 174 2.94 -4.31 -29.02
N ARG A 175 2.11 -3.39 -29.56
CA ARG A 175 2.18 -2.83 -30.92
C ARG A 175 2.28 -3.88 -32.03
N LYS A 176 1.63 -5.03 -31.84
CA LYS A 176 1.68 -6.20 -32.74
C LYS A 176 0.33 -6.89 -32.79
N ILE A 177 -0.13 -7.21 -33.99
CA ILE A 177 -1.27 -8.09 -34.20
C ILE A 177 -0.77 -9.55 -34.14
N PRO A 178 -1.20 -10.35 -33.14
CA PRO A 178 -0.81 -11.75 -33.05
C PRO A 178 -1.50 -12.56 -34.16
N PRO A 179 -0.85 -13.61 -34.67
CA PRO A 179 -1.41 -14.46 -35.71
C PRO A 179 -2.63 -15.25 -35.25
N ASN A 180 -3.61 -15.37 -36.15
CA ASN A 180 -4.65 -16.40 -36.04
C ASN A 180 -4.09 -17.76 -36.45
N LEU A 181 -4.49 -18.81 -35.73
CA LEU A 181 -4.19 -20.19 -36.07
C LEU A 181 -5.11 -20.73 -37.18
N HIS A 182 -4.81 -21.94 -37.65
CA HIS A 182 -5.64 -22.80 -38.53
C HIS A 182 -6.11 -22.25 -39.89
N PHE A 183 -5.84 -20.99 -40.24
CA PHE A 183 -6.19 -20.41 -41.55
C PHE A 183 -5.28 -20.95 -42.68
N ASN A 184 -5.68 -22.09 -43.24
CA ASN A 184 -4.97 -22.75 -44.35
C ASN A 184 -5.60 -22.45 -45.72
N THR A 185 -6.92 -22.56 -45.84
CA THR A 185 -7.67 -22.36 -47.10
C THR A 185 -8.74 -21.28 -46.89
N PRO A 186 -8.77 -20.19 -47.68
CA PRO A 186 -9.82 -19.17 -47.58
C PRO A 186 -11.21 -19.74 -47.91
N ASN A 187 -12.23 -19.35 -47.14
CA ASN A 187 -13.61 -19.78 -47.40
C ASN A 187 -14.11 -19.18 -48.75
N PRO A 188 -14.48 -20.00 -49.75
CA PRO A 188 -14.88 -19.52 -51.08
C PRO A 188 -16.14 -18.63 -51.05
N ASN A 189 -16.99 -18.77 -50.04
CA ASN A 189 -18.24 -18.02 -49.90
C ASN A 189 -18.01 -16.58 -49.40
N ILE A 190 -16.77 -16.17 -49.15
CA ILE A 190 -16.41 -14.83 -48.65
C ILE A 190 -15.47 -14.12 -49.65
N PRO A 191 -15.99 -13.47 -50.71
CA PRO A 191 -15.17 -12.86 -51.77
C PRO A 191 -14.11 -11.86 -51.27
N GLY A 192 -14.40 -11.18 -50.16
CA GLY A 192 -13.49 -10.21 -49.53
C GLY A 192 -12.14 -10.80 -49.05
N LEU A 193 -12.02 -12.13 -48.93
CA LEU A 193 -10.76 -12.84 -48.65
C LEU A 193 -9.85 -12.96 -49.88
N PHE A 194 -10.41 -12.88 -51.10
CA PHE A 194 -9.69 -13.06 -52.36
C PHE A 194 -9.32 -11.73 -53.04
N ASP A 195 -10.18 -10.71 -52.93
CA ASP A 195 -9.95 -9.38 -53.52
C ASP A 195 -9.15 -8.41 -52.62
N GLY A 196 -8.78 -8.85 -51.42
CA GLY A 196 -7.96 -8.07 -50.48
C GLY A 196 -8.70 -6.94 -49.74
N ARG A 197 -10.04 -6.91 -49.75
CA ARG A 197 -10.82 -6.10 -48.79
C ARG A 197 -10.52 -6.49 -47.34
N LEU A 198 -10.31 -7.78 -47.09
CA LEU A 198 -9.92 -8.38 -45.81
C LEU A 198 -8.53 -9.03 -45.96
N LYS A 199 -7.65 -8.90 -44.95
CA LYS A 199 -6.45 -9.76 -44.82
C LYS A 199 -6.52 -10.47 -43.46
N VAL A 200 -6.56 -11.80 -43.46
CA VAL A 200 -6.35 -12.60 -42.24
C VAL A 200 -4.88 -12.48 -41.83
N VAL A 201 -4.64 -12.22 -40.55
CA VAL A 201 -3.29 -12.09 -39.99
C VAL A 201 -2.78 -13.48 -39.62
N THR A 202 -1.93 -14.05 -40.48
CA THR A 202 -1.32 -15.39 -40.32
C THR A 202 0.10 -15.36 -39.75
N GLU A 203 0.62 -14.16 -39.50
CA GLU A 203 2.00 -13.84 -39.12
C GLU A 203 2.00 -12.62 -38.20
N THR A 204 2.88 -12.57 -37.20
CA THR A 204 2.91 -11.48 -36.21
C THR A 204 3.22 -10.15 -36.90
N THR A 205 2.19 -9.31 -37.03
CA THR A 205 2.22 -8.12 -37.91
C THR A 205 2.31 -6.84 -37.06
N PRO A 206 3.16 -5.85 -37.37
CA PRO A 206 3.20 -4.58 -36.64
C PRO A 206 1.84 -3.85 -36.60
N PHE A 207 1.58 -3.14 -35.51
CA PHE A 207 0.39 -2.29 -35.34
C PHE A 207 0.81 -0.86 -34.99
N ASP A 208 0.75 0.02 -35.98
CA ASP A 208 1.23 1.41 -35.90
C ASP A 208 0.30 2.36 -35.11
N GLY A 209 -0.71 1.82 -34.41
CA GLY A 209 -1.76 2.58 -33.71
C GLY A 209 -3.04 2.76 -34.53
N GLY A 210 -3.95 3.61 -34.02
CA GLY A 210 -5.25 3.90 -34.66
C GLY A 210 -6.45 3.18 -34.02
N LEU A 211 -7.47 2.91 -34.84
CA LEU A 211 -8.75 2.33 -34.41
C LEU A 211 -8.78 0.80 -34.59
N ILE A 212 -9.34 0.11 -33.59
CA ILE A 212 -9.66 -1.30 -33.63
C ILE A 212 -11.19 -1.46 -33.47
N ALA A 213 -11.84 -2.01 -34.49
CA ALA A 213 -13.28 -2.24 -34.52
C ALA A 213 -13.60 -3.71 -34.18
N ILE A 214 -14.73 -3.90 -33.52
CA ILE A 214 -14.98 -5.07 -32.68
C ILE A 214 -16.41 -5.58 -32.76
N ASN A 215 -16.58 -6.90 -32.80
CA ASN A 215 -17.88 -7.58 -32.77
C ASN A 215 -18.00 -8.56 -31.60
N SER A 216 -19.23 -8.79 -31.13
CA SER A 216 -19.64 -9.97 -30.36
C SER A 216 -21.10 -10.29 -30.72
N PHE A 217 -21.39 -11.53 -31.08
CA PHE A 217 -22.70 -11.97 -31.58
C PHE A 217 -23.14 -13.22 -30.79
N GLY A 218 -24.20 -13.10 -30.00
CA GLY A 218 -24.76 -14.20 -29.22
C GLY A 218 -25.63 -15.13 -30.06
N MET A 219 -25.68 -16.42 -29.71
CA MET A 219 -26.46 -17.42 -30.46
C MET A 219 -27.96 -17.10 -30.52
N GLY A 220 -28.51 -16.43 -29.50
CA GLY A 220 -29.88 -15.91 -29.48
C GLY A 220 -30.12 -14.62 -30.28
N GLY A 221 -29.18 -14.19 -31.13
CA GLY A 221 -29.34 -13.04 -32.02
C GLY A 221 -28.95 -11.68 -31.44
N THR A 222 -28.64 -11.58 -30.14
CA THR A 222 -28.15 -10.34 -29.52
C THR A 222 -26.76 -9.97 -30.03
N ASN A 223 -26.59 -8.75 -30.56
CA ASN A 223 -25.36 -8.31 -31.22
C ASN A 223 -24.78 -7.05 -30.55
N ALA A 224 -23.48 -7.06 -30.27
CA ALA A 224 -22.72 -5.91 -29.76
C ALA A 224 -21.57 -5.54 -30.71
N HIS A 225 -21.28 -4.23 -30.79
CA HIS A 225 -20.16 -3.69 -31.57
C HIS A 225 -19.46 -2.58 -30.79
N ALA A 226 -18.13 -2.56 -30.81
CA ALA A 226 -17.31 -1.54 -30.17
C ALA A 226 -16.23 -1.01 -31.12
N ILE A 227 -15.75 0.21 -30.88
CA ILE A 227 -14.61 0.79 -31.59
C ILE A 227 -13.69 1.41 -30.55
N LEU A 228 -12.49 0.85 -30.42
CA LEU A 228 -11.46 1.32 -29.47
C LEU A 228 -10.39 2.08 -30.24
N LYS A 229 -9.83 3.11 -29.59
CA LYS A 229 -8.72 3.92 -30.09
C LYS A 229 -7.48 3.65 -29.24
N SER A 230 -6.37 3.33 -29.89
CA SER A 230 -5.07 3.21 -29.21
C SER A 230 -4.67 4.53 -28.55
N TYR A 231 -4.17 4.48 -27.31
CA TYR A 231 -3.59 5.63 -26.64
C TYR A 231 -2.08 5.70 -26.96
N ASP A 232 -1.68 6.69 -27.74
CA ASP A 232 -0.37 6.75 -28.39
C ASP A 232 0.68 7.59 -27.61
N LYS A 233 0.52 7.73 -26.29
CA LYS A 233 1.56 8.33 -25.41
C LYS A 233 2.77 7.40 -25.30
N LYS A 234 3.95 7.95 -25.57
CA LYS A 234 5.26 7.32 -25.34
C LYS A 234 5.84 7.76 -24.00
N ALA A 235 6.79 7.00 -23.45
CA ALA A 235 7.48 7.39 -22.23
C ALA A 235 8.33 8.65 -22.49
N GLU A 236 8.16 9.69 -21.66
CA GLU A 236 9.08 10.82 -21.63
C GLU A 236 10.20 10.55 -20.61
N PRO A 237 11.48 10.89 -20.90
CA PRO A 237 12.59 10.61 -19.99
C PRO A 237 12.47 11.34 -18.64
N HIS A 238 11.96 10.64 -17.62
CA HIS A 238 11.77 11.22 -16.29
C HIS A 238 13.12 11.58 -15.63
N PRO A 239 13.31 12.78 -15.04
CA PRO A 239 14.59 13.20 -14.44
C PRO A 239 15.11 12.31 -13.29
N ALA A 240 14.25 11.48 -12.71
CA ALA A 240 14.62 10.53 -11.68
C ALA A 240 15.07 9.15 -12.22
N SER A 241 14.78 8.82 -13.48
CA SER A 241 14.90 7.47 -14.07
C SER A 241 16.26 6.80 -13.87
N SER A 242 17.35 7.57 -13.97
CA SER A 242 18.74 7.11 -13.78
C SER A 242 19.36 7.47 -12.41
N LYS A 243 18.61 8.14 -11.51
CA LYS A 243 19.06 8.39 -10.13
C LYS A 243 18.81 7.13 -9.27
N PRO A 244 19.58 6.90 -8.20
CA PRO A 244 19.19 5.97 -7.13
C PRO A 244 17.84 6.38 -6.52
N ARG A 245 16.93 5.42 -6.31
CA ARG A 245 15.59 5.65 -5.74
C ARG A 245 15.16 4.50 -4.84
N LEU A 246 14.49 4.80 -3.74
CA LEU A 246 13.76 3.80 -2.96
C LEU A 246 12.49 3.35 -3.71
N PHE A 247 12.24 2.05 -3.75
CA PHE A 247 10.98 1.44 -4.15
C PHE A 247 10.43 0.59 -2.99
N THR A 248 9.12 0.67 -2.76
CA THR A 248 8.41 0.05 -1.63
C THR A 248 7.11 -0.58 -2.12
N TYR A 249 6.83 -1.84 -1.74
CA TYR A 249 5.59 -2.53 -2.11
C TYR A 249 5.12 -3.55 -1.06
N CYS A 250 3.91 -4.09 -1.20
CA CYS A 250 3.31 -5.04 -0.26
C CYS A 250 2.60 -6.20 -0.97
N ALA A 251 2.55 -7.38 -0.36
CA ALA A 251 1.88 -8.55 -0.94
C ALA A 251 1.29 -9.50 0.13
N ARG A 252 0.61 -10.56 -0.34
CA ARG A 252 0.09 -11.66 0.48
C ARG A 252 1.19 -12.60 0.95
N THR A 253 2.18 -12.86 0.10
CA THR A 253 3.28 -13.80 0.34
C THR A 253 4.66 -13.14 0.21
N GLU A 254 5.65 -13.75 0.85
CA GLU A 254 7.06 -13.33 0.78
C GLU A 254 7.65 -13.58 -0.62
N GLU A 255 7.31 -14.70 -1.25
CA GLU A 255 7.71 -15.04 -2.62
C GLU A 255 7.11 -14.05 -3.64
N GLY A 256 5.80 -13.78 -3.56
CA GLY A 256 5.12 -12.84 -4.43
C GLY A 256 5.72 -11.43 -4.35
N LEU A 257 6.00 -10.96 -3.13
CA LEU A 257 6.70 -9.69 -2.93
C LEU A 257 8.11 -9.69 -3.51
N THR A 258 8.86 -10.79 -3.38
CA THR A 258 10.21 -10.92 -3.96
C THR A 258 10.16 -10.75 -5.48
N LYS A 259 9.26 -11.46 -6.17
CA LYS A 259 9.03 -11.32 -7.62
C LYS A 259 8.70 -9.87 -8.03
N ILE A 260 7.92 -9.15 -7.21
CA ILE A 260 7.56 -7.75 -7.47
C ILE A 260 8.78 -6.82 -7.32
N LEU A 261 9.64 -7.03 -6.33
CA LEU A 261 10.90 -6.27 -6.19
C LEU A 261 11.87 -6.57 -7.34
N GLU A 262 11.93 -7.82 -7.83
CA GLU A 262 12.69 -8.17 -9.04
C GLU A 262 12.13 -7.50 -10.31
N GLU A 263 10.82 -7.45 -10.48
CA GLU A 263 10.18 -6.78 -11.62
C GLU A 263 10.40 -5.26 -11.58
N ALA A 264 10.43 -4.65 -10.38
CA ALA A 264 10.83 -3.26 -10.21
C ALA A 264 12.29 -3.00 -10.59
N HIS A 265 13.20 -3.97 -10.42
CA HIS A 265 14.58 -3.90 -10.91
C HIS A 265 14.67 -4.08 -12.43
N LYS A 266 13.91 -5.02 -13.03
CA LYS A 266 13.80 -5.15 -14.49
C LYS A 266 13.30 -3.84 -15.14
N ASN A 267 12.42 -3.12 -14.44
CA ASN A 267 11.86 -1.83 -14.85
C ASN A 267 12.48 -0.63 -14.10
N ALA A 268 13.74 -0.73 -13.67
CA ALA A 268 14.39 0.28 -12.82
C ALA A 268 14.49 1.69 -13.44
N SER A 269 14.35 1.83 -14.76
CA SER A 269 14.29 3.13 -15.45
C SER A 269 12.86 3.69 -15.60
N ASN A 270 11.82 2.86 -15.53
CA ASN A 270 10.44 3.27 -15.76
C ASN A 270 9.80 3.82 -14.47
N VAL A 271 9.74 5.14 -14.37
CA VAL A 271 9.13 5.84 -13.22
C VAL A 271 7.60 5.85 -13.28
N GLU A 272 6.99 5.66 -14.45
CA GLU A 272 5.53 5.55 -14.58
C GLU A 272 5.00 4.23 -14.01
N PHE A 273 5.71 3.12 -14.27
CA PHE A 273 5.49 1.84 -13.59
C PHE A 273 5.57 1.98 -12.07
N GLN A 274 6.62 2.64 -11.57
CA GLN A 274 6.81 2.88 -10.14
C GLN A 274 5.66 3.73 -9.55
N ALA A 275 5.10 4.66 -10.33
CA ALA A 275 3.97 5.49 -9.92
C ALA A 275 2.62 4.76 -9.91
N LEU A 276 2.42 3.72 -10.72
CA LEU A 276 1.25 2.83 -10.61
C LEU A 276 1.36 1.96 -9.34
N CYS A 277 2.52 1.30 -9.14
CA CYS A 277 2.76 0.50 -7.93
C CYS A 277 2.60 1.32 -6.63
N GLN A 278 2.96 2.61 -6.67
CA GLN A 278 2.84 3.48 -5.50
C GLN A 278 1.39 3.72 -5.01
N GLN A 279 0.37 3.52 -5.87
CA GLN A 279 -1.03 3.69 -5.46
C GLN A 279 -1.44 2.61 -4.44
N SER A 280 -1.07 1.35 -4.70
CA SER A 280 -1.43 0.19 -3.88
C SER A 280 -0.41 -0.17 -2.78
N ALA A 281 0.84 0.29 -2.88
CA ALA A 281 1.93 -0.05 -1.95
C ALA A 281 1.58 0.19 -0.46
N ASN A 282 0.79 1.22 -0.15
CA ASN A 282 0.42 1.55 1.24
C ASN A 282 -0.77 0.74 1.79
N THR A 283 -1.15 -0.37 1.15
CA THR A 283 -2.23 -1.27 1.61
C THR A 283 -1.99 -1.73 3.05
N LYS A 284 -3.08 -1.87 3.81
CA LYS A 284 -3.07 -2.17 5.25
C LYS A 284 -2.44 -3.55 5.53
N PRO A 285 -1.53 -3.70 6.51
CA PRO A 285 -0.93 -4.97 6.90
C PRO A 285 -1.87 -6.10 7.32
N LYS A 286 -3.17 -5.81 7.57
CA LYS A 286 -4.19 -6.86 7.71
C LYS A 286 -4.41 -7.63 6.40
N ASN A 287 -4.40 -6.92 5.28
CA ASN A 287 -4.75 -7.45 3.96
C ASN A 287 -3.50 -7.90 3.21
N MET A 288 -2.46 -7.05 3.18
CA MET A 288 -1.15 -7.34 2.58
C MET A 288 -0.09 -7.39 3.68
N PRO A 289 0.09 -8.55 4.36
CA PRO A 289 0.91 -8.65 5.57
C PRO A 289 2.41 -8.58 5.31
N TYR A 290 2.91 -8.81 4.09
CA TYR A 290 4.33 -8.65 3.78
C TYR A 290 4.59 -7.28 3.16
N ARG A 291 5.60 -6.58 3.67
CA ARG A 291 6.10 -5.31 3.13
C ARG A 291 7.58 -5.42 2.79
N GLY A 292 7.97 -4.84 1.66
CA GLY A 292 9.33 -4.94 1.14
C GLY A 292 9.84 -3.63 0.53
N ALA A 293 11.17 -3.46 0.60
CA ALA A 293 11.87 -2.27 0.14
C ALA A 293 13.17 -2.64 -0.61
N THR A 294 13.48 -1.86 -1.66
CA THR A 294 14.69 -2.01 -2.48
C THR A 294 15.19 -0.67 -3.01
N ILE A 295 16.47 -0.55 -3.39
CA ILE A 295 17.03 0.64 -4.02
C ILE A 295 17.24 0.37 -5.52
N LEU A 296 16.45 1.02 -6.36
CA LEU A 296 16.57 0.97 -7.82
C LEU A 296 17.69 1.90 -8.28
N ASN A 297 18.61 1.41 -9.11
CA ASN A 297 19.81 2.12 -9.59
C ASN A 297 20.77 2.56 -8.46
N GLY A 298 20.76 1.89 -7.32
CA GLY A 298 21.74 2.08 -6.23
C GLY A 298 23.09 1.41 -6.49
N GLN A 299 24.01 1.56 -5.54
CA GLN A 299 25.25 0.80 -5.41
C GLN A 299 25.18 -0.25 -4.30
N GLU A 300 24.31 -0.05 -3.30
CA GLU A 300 24.07 -0.98 -2.20
C GLU A 300 22.93 -1.95 -2.56
N GLU A 301 23.14 -3.25 -2.39
CA GLU A 301 22.08 -4.27 -2.55
C GLU A 301 21.11 -4.26 -1.35
N LEU A 302 20.12 -3.36 -1.38
CA LEU A 302 18.98 -3.42 -0.47
C LEU A 302 17.90 -4.32 -1.06
N MET A 303 17.58 -5.41 -0.37
CA MET A 303 16.32 -6.14 -0.53
C MET A 303 15.85 -6.56 0.87
N GLU A 304 15.06 -5.70 1.51
CA GLU A 304 14.51 -5.96 2.84
C GLU A 304 13.03 -6.33 2.71
N ILE A 305 12.65 -7.53 3.16
CA ILE A 305 11.26 -7.98 3.25
C ILE A 305 10.96 -8.37 4.69
N GLN A 306 9.79 -7.98 5.20
CA GLN A 306 9.33 -8.35 6.53
C GLN A 306 7.81 -8.59 6.56
N LYS A 307 7.35 -9.58 7.33
CA LYS A 307 5.94 -9.68 7.74
C LYS A 307 5.65 -8.56 8.74
N CYS A 308 4.86 -7.59 8.31
CA CYS A 308 4.51 -6.39 9.06
C CYS A 308 3.45 -6.71 10.13
N SER A 309 3.42 -5.93 11.22
CA SER A 309 2.39 -6.11 12.25
C SER A 309 1.05 -5.52 11.80
N SER A 310 -0.05 -6.21 12.08
CA SER A 310 -1.41 -5.68 11.91
C SER A 310 -1.81 -4.67 12.99
N LYS A 311 -1.04 -4.54 14.08
CA LYS A 311 -1.23 -3.50 15.10
C LYS A 311 -0.67 -2.15 14.59
N PRO A 312 -1.40 -1.03 14.75
CA PRO A 312 -0.84 0.29 14.43
C PRO A 312 0.36 0.61 15.32
N ARG A 313 1.31 1.36 14.77
CA ARG A 313 2.55 1.78 15.42
C ARG A 313 2.74 3.27 15.14
N GLU A 314 2.85 4.08 16.19
CA GLU A 314 3.04 5.53 16.04
C GLU A 314 4.43 5.86 15.49
N VAL A 315 4.49 6.87 14.61
CA VAL A 315 5.73 7.43 14.07
C VAL A 315 6.22 8.56 14.96
N TRP A 316 7.38 8.36 15.58
CA TRP A 316 7.97 9.31 16.53
C TRP A 316 9.26 9.93 15.99
N PHE A 317 9.28 11.25 15.84
CA PHE A 317 10.45 11.99 15.39
C PHE A 317 11.31 12.43 16.59
N ILE A 318 12.58 12.00 16.60
CA ILE A 318 13.55 12.28 17.66
C ILE A 318 14.64 13.21 17.12
N TYR A 319 14.66 14.47 17.57
CA TYR A 319 15.62 15.47 17.09
C TYR A 319 16.85 15.56 18.01
N SER A 320 18.00 15.06 17.54
CA SER A 320 19.26 15.12 18.31
C SER A 320 19.91 16.50 18.29
N GLY A 321 20.57 16.87 19.38
CA GLY A 321 21.22 18.17 19.55
C GLY A 321 22.68 18.24 19.09
N MET A 322 23.44 19.10 19.78
CA MET A 322 24.90 19.28 19.62
C MET A 322 25.67 17.96 19.81
N GLY A 323 26.76 17.82 19.06
CA GLY A 323 27.61 16.60 19.01
C GLY A 323 27.34 15.73 17.77
N SER A 324 26.20 15.94 17.10
CA SER A 324 25.79 15.25 15.87
C SER A 324 26.53 15.77 14.61
N GLN A 325 27.19 16.93 14.69
CA GLN A 325 27.87 17.56 13.55
C GLN A 325 29.12 16.82 13.07
N TRP A 326 29.36 16.78 11.75
CA TRP A 326 30.55 16.21 11.14
C TRP A 326 30.82 16.77 9.74
N VAL A 327 32.08 16.74 9.31
CA VAL A 327 32.54 17.32 8.04
C VAL A 327 31.90 16.64 6.83
N GLY A 328 31.09 17.40 6.10
CA GLY A 328 30.41 16.93 4.89
C GLY A 328 29.06 16.26 5.11
N MET A 329 28.46 16.41 6.30
CA MET A 329 27.05 16.09 6.51
C MET A 329 26.14 16.86 5.53
N GLY A 330 25.09 16.20 5.05
CA GLY A 330 24.19 16.74 4.02
C GLY A 330 24.71 16.69 2.58
N ARG A 331 26.05 16.61 2.33
CA ARG A 331 26.63 16.68 0.97
C ARG A 331 25.99 15.70 -0.02
N SER A 332 25.80 14.44 0.37
CA SER A 332 25.20 13.42 -0.52
C SER A 332 23.70 13.63 -0.76
N LEU A 333 22.98 14.23 0.19
CA LEU A 333 21.54 14.49 0.05
C LEU A 333 21.24 15.68 -0.87
N MET A 334 22.23 16.52 -1.20
CA MET A 334 22.08 17.60 -2.22
C MET A 334 21.78 17.06 -3.64
N ALA A 335 21.89 15.74 -3.86
CA ALA A 335 21.45 15.06 -5.08
C ALA A 335 19.91 14.90 -5.16
N LEU A 336 19.21 14.97 -4.02
CA LEU A 336 17.76 15.06 -3.94
C LEU A 336 17.35 16.53 -4.05
N ASP A 337 16.44 16.80 -4.98
CA ASP A 337 16.11 18.16 -5.38
C ASP A 337 15.33 18.91 -4.27
N VAL A 338 14.48 18.19 -3.53
CA VAL A 338 13.77 18.68 -2.32
C VAL A 338 14.76 19.11 -1.20
N PHE A 339 15.75 18.27 -0.89
CA PHE A 339 16.74 18.58 0.16
C PHE A 339 17.60 19.78 -0.24
N ARG A 340 18.06 19.81 -1.49
CA ARG A 340 18.84 20.93 -2.02
C ARG A 340 18.06 22.24 -1.96
N GLN A 341 16.79 22.25 -2.40
CA GLN A 341 15.95 23.44 -2.32
C GLN A 341 15.76 23.92 -0.88
N SER A 342 15.47 23.02 0.07
CA SER A 342 15.33 23.38 1.50
C SER A 342 16.61 24.03 2.05
N ILE A 343 17.77 23.49 1.71
CA ILE A 343 19.09 24.04 2.07
C ILE A 343 19.34 25.39 1.38
N GLU A 344 18.99 25.56 0.11
CA GLU A 344 19.15 26.81 -0.64
C GLU A 344 18.25 27.93 -0.10
N GLU A 345 16.99 27.63 0.23
CA GLU A 345 16.07 28.57 0.89
C GLU A 345 16.57 28.95 2.30
N THR A 346 17.08 27.98 3.06
CA THR A 346 17.68 28.22 4.37
C THR A 346 18.95 29.08 4.27
N ALA A 347 19.77 28.88 3.23
CA ALA A 347 20.94 29.70 2.94
C ALA A 347 20.55 31.14 2.54
N ALA A 348 19.47 31.32 1.78
CA ALA A 348 18.97 32.64 1.40
C ALA A 348 18.54 33.49 2.61
N ILE A 349 18.02 32.86 3.67
CA ILE A 349 17.68 33.51 4.95
C ILE A 349 18.94 33.94 5.73
N LEU A 350 20.03 33.15 5.64
CA LEU A 350 21.28 33.37 6.36
C LEU A 350 22.26 34.33 5.67
N LYS A 351 22.19 34.43 4.34
CA LYS A 351 23.08 35.27 3.52
C LYS A 351 23.16 36.74 3.94
N PRO A 352 22.07 37.44 4.35
CA PRO A 352 22.13 38.80 4.88
C PRO A 352 22.85 38.94 6.24
N LEU A 353 23.09 37.82 6.93
CA LEU A 353 23.77 37.74 8.22
C LEU A 353 25.25 37.32 8.10
N SER A 354 25.78 37.33 6.87
CA SER A 354 27.15 36.91 6.52
C SER A 354 27.48 35.45 6.87
N VAL A 355 26.48 34.56 6.86
CA VAL A 355 26.64 33.11 7.07
C VAL A 355 26.40 32.38 5.76
N ASP A 356 27.44 31.72 5.23
CA ASP A 356 27.35 30.89 4.02
C ASP A 356 27.14 29.42 4.36
N LEU A 357 25.87 29.02 4.44
CA LEU A 357 25.47 27.63 4.68
C LEU A 357 25.94 26.66 3.57
N ILE A 358 26.05 27.12 2.33
CA ILE A 358 26.44 26.27 1.20
C ILE A 358 27.93 25.96 1.28
N ASP A 359 28.76 26.96 1.58
CA ASP A 359 30.20 26.74 1.83
C ASP A 359 30.44 25.84 3.05
N TYR A 360 29.73 26.09 4.16
CA TYR A 360 29.82 25.24 5.35
C TYR A 360 29.47 23.77 5.06
N ILE A 361 28.45 23.50 4.24
CA ILE A 361 28.11 22.14 3.81
C ILE A 361 29.20 21.61 2.87
N MET A 362 29.49 22.29 1.77
CA MET A 362 30.27 21.74 0.64
C MET A 362 31.79 21.76 0.85
N ASN A 363 32.33 22.80 1.49
CA ASN A 363 33.76 23.05 1.64
C ASN A 363 34.24 23.02 3.10
N GLY A 364 33.31 23.12 4.07
CA GLY A 364 33.60 23.12 5.50
C GLY A 364 34.51 21.97 5.96
N THR A 365 35.29 22.25 7.01
CA THR A 365 36.39 21.41 7.54
C THR A 365 36.19 21.09 9.03
N GLU A 366 37.04 20.24 9.63
CA GLU A 366 36.99 20.00 11.09
C GLU A 366 37.26 21.30 11.87
N GLU A 367 37.96 22.27 11.25
CA GLU A 367 38.28 23.57 11.83
C GLU A 367 37.07 24.50 11.82
N THR A 368 36.28 24.49 10.74
CA THR A 368 34.95 25.11 10.67
C THR A 368 34.03 24.58 11.77
N LEU A 369 34.16 23.31 12.18
CA LEU A 369 33.36 22.72 13.26
C LEU A 369 33.91 22.95 14.67
N LYS A 370 35.06 23.64 14.83
CA LYS A 370 35.57 24.15 16.12
C LYS A 370 34.99 25.54 16.45
N GLU A 371 34.55 26.28 15.45
CA GLU A 371 33.83 27.55 15.62
C GLU A 371 32.45 27.35 16.26
N ILE A 372 31.89 28.41 16.86
CA ILE A 372 30.60 28.34 17.57
C ILE A 372 29.41 28.43 16.60
N MET A 373 29.49 29.24 15.53
CA MET A 373 28.37 29.44 14.60
C MET A 373 28.04 28.21 13.72
N PRO A 374 29.01 27.55 13.05
CA PRO A 374 28.69 26.53 12.06
C PRO A 374 27.96 25.29 12.61
N PRO A 375 28.28 24.73 13.80
CA PRO A 375 27.55 23.61 14.37
C PRO A 375 26.05 23.88 14.56
N PHE A 376 25.67 25.04 15.11
CA PHE A 376 24.25 25.38 15.34
C PHE A 376 23.50 25.48 14.01
N ILE A 377 24.06 26.26 13.08
CA ILE A 377 23.49 26.50 11.76
C ILE A 377 23.32 25.19 10.97
N LEU A 378 24.38 24.38 10.88
CA LEU A 378 24.37 23.16 10.08
C LEU A 378 23.47 22.06 10.67
N ILE A 379 23.41 21.90 11.99
CA ILE A 379 22.53 20.89 12.61
C ILE A 379 21.07 21.21 12.29
N ASN A 380 20.62 22.44 12.55
CA ASN A 380 19.21 22.77 12.33
C ASN A 380 18.86 22.90 10.83
N ALA A 381 19.76 23.38 9.96
CA ALA A 381 19.53 23.38 8.52
C ALA A 381 19.33 21.97 7.95
N VAL A 382 20.18 21.00 8.35
CA VAL A 382 20.03 19.60 7.93
C VAL A 382 18.79 18.96 8.55
N GLN A 383 18.42 19.30 9.79
CA GLN A 383 17.17 18.82 10.39
C GLN A 383 15.91 19.34 9.69
N ILE A 384 15.88 20.62 9.32
CA ILE A 384 14.82 21.22 8.50
C ILE A 384 14.70 20.46 7.17
N ALA A 385 15.81 20.29 6.45
CA ALA A 385 15.81 19.63 5.15
C ALA A 385 15.49 18.12 5.22
N LEU A 386 15.85 17.42 6.30
CA LEU A 386 15.40 16.05 6.57
C LEU A 386 13.89 16.00 6.88
N THR A 387 13.35 16.98 7.62
CA THR A 387 11.90 17.09 7.90
C THR A 387 11.13 17.33 6.61
N ASP A 388 11.65 18.20 5.73
CA ASP A 388 11.05 18.48 4.42
C ASP A 388 11.06 17.25 3.51
N LEU A 389 12.15 16.47 3.49
CA LEU A 389 12.21 15.18 2.79
C LEU A 389 11.11 14.21 3.28
N LEU A 390 11.00 13.99 4.60
CA LEU A 390 9.98 13.11 5.18
C LEU A 390 8.56 13.58 4.81
N THR A 391 8.30 14.88 4.97
CA THR A 391 7.00 15.50 4.65
C THR A 391 6.65 15.35 3.16
N SER A 392 7.63 15.47 2.26
CA SER A 392 7.42 15.28 0.81
C SER A 392 7.10 13.85 0.40
N MET A 393 7.35 12.85 1.27
CA MET A 393 6.97 11.45 1.08
C MET A 393 5.74 11.06 1.90
N ASP A 394 4.94 12.04 2.34
CA ASP A 394 3.75 11.88 3.18
C ASP A 394 4.02 11.31 4.60
N ILE A 395 5.28 11.29 5.06
CA ILE A 395 5.67 10.80 6.39
C ILE A 395 5.54 11.95 7.41
N VAL A 396 4.50 11.88 8.24
CA VAL A 396 4.25 12.83 9.34
C VAL A 396 4.41 12.15 10.72
N PRO A 397 4.77 12.90 11.78
CA PRO A 397 4.89 12.36 13.13
C PRO A 397 3.57 12.40 13.91
N ASP A 398 3.26 11.29 14.56
CA ASP A 398 2.27 11.19 15.65
C ASP A 398 2.82 11.84 16.93
N GLY A 399 4.12 11.69 17.18
CA GLY A 399 4.83 12.26 18.33
C GLY A 399 6.20 12.84 17.98
N ILE A 400 6.63 13.86 18.73
CA ILE A 400 7.86 14.61 18.50
C ILE A 400 8.57 14.85 19.84
N VAL A 401 9.86 14.53 19.93
CA VAL A 401 10.71 14.81 21.09
C VAL A 401 12.09 15.29 20.65
N GLY A 402 12.68 16.23 21.39
CA GLY A 402 13.95 16.87 21.04
C GLY A 402 14.97 16.83 22.16
N HIS A 403 16.25 16.79 21.80
CA HIS A 403 17.36 16.93 22.75
C HIS A 403 18.05 18.27 22.53
N SER A 404 18.08 19.13 23.56
CA SER A 404 18.84 20.38 23.53
C SER A 404 18.40 21.26 22.32
N LEU A 405 19.35 21.66 21.47
CA LEU A 405 19.17 22.35 20.18
C LEU A 405 18.16 21.67 19.24
N GLY A 406 17.95 20.36 19.37
CA GLY A 406 16.97 19.60 18.58
C GLY A 406 15.53 20.07 18.75
N GLU A 407 15.17 20.71 19.87
CA GLU A 407 13.83 21.30 20.05
C GLU A 407 13.51 22.41 19.03
N VAL A 408 14.51 23.03 18.40
CA VAL A 408 14.30 23.95 17.26
C VAL A 408 13.78 23.20 16.04
N GLY A 409 14.27 21.98 15.79
CA GLY A 409 13.76 21.07 14.77
C GLY A 409 12.37 20.53 15.10
N CYS A 410 12.11 20.21 16.38
CA CYS A 410 10.77 19.84 16.84
C CYS A 410 9.75 20.96 16.58
N ALA A 411 10.11 22.21 16.89
CA ALA A 411 9.25 23.36 16.69
C ALA A 411 8.99 23.65 15.20
N TYR A 412 9.91 23.29 14.30
CA TYR A 412 9.67 23.31 12.85
C TYR A 412 8.68 22.22 12.43
N ALA A 413 8.94 20.95 12.80
CA ALA A 413 8.12 19.80 12.42
C ALA A 413 6.70 19.80 13.01
N ASP A 414 6.51 20.43 14.17
CA ASP A 414 5.19 20.65 14.75
C ASP A 414 4.38 21.74 14.01
N GLY A 415 5.02 22.56 13.16
CA GLY A 415 4.42 23.72 12.46
C GLY A 415 4.47 25.03 13.26
N CYS A 416 5.01 24.98 14.48
CA CYS A 416 5.15 26.12 15.39
C CYS A 416 6.04 27.23 14.82
N LEU A 417 7.22 26.90 14.32
CA LEU A 417 8.17 27.82 13.69
C LEU A 417 8.21 27.60 12.18
N THR A 418 8.26 28.68 11.40
CA THR A 418 8.62 28.62 9.97
C THR A 418 10.11 28.31 9.80
N ARG A 419 10.52 27.93 8.57
CA ARG A 419 11.94 27.73 8.18
C ARG A 419 12.83 28.91 8.60
N ARG A 420 12.33 30.15 8.44
CA ARG A 420 13.01 31.38 8.89
C ARG A 420 13.16 31.43 10.41
N GLU A 421 12.07 31.26 11.14
CA GLU A 421 12.07 31.36 12.61
C GLU A 421 12.95 30.27 13.25
N ALA A 422 12.94 29.07 12.70
CA ALA A 422 13.78 27.96 13.14
C ALA A 422 15.27 28.22 12.91
N ILE A 423 15.70 28.59 11.70
CA ILE A 423 17.14 28.82 11.44
C ILE A 423 17.67 30.08 12.16
N LEU A 424 16.82 31.10 12.37
CA LEU A 424 17.18 32.26 13.17
C LEU A 424 17.22 31.95 14.68
N SER A 425 16.42 30.99 15.16
CA SER A 425 16.54 30.42 16.51
C SER A 425 17.88 29.69 16.75
N ALA A 426 18.48 29.15 15.69
CA ALA A 426 19.84 28.57 15.73
C ALA A 426 20.93 29.67 15.67
N TYR A 427 20.79 30.61 14.73
CA TYR A 427 21.71 31.75 14.57
C TYR A 427 21.84 32.59 15.85
N TRP A 428 20.72 33.01 16.43
CA TRP A 428 20.74 33.84 17.65
C TRP A 428 21.28 33.08 18.86
N ARG A 429 21.02 31.77 18.99
CA ARG A 429 21.62 30.92 20.04
C ARG A 429 23.15 30.92 19.94
N ALA A 430 23.72 30.73 18.75
CA ALA A 430 25.18 30.81 18.57
C ALA A 430 25.71 32.24 18.80
N LYS A 431 25.00 33.25 18.29
CA LYS A 431 25.41 34.66 18.38
C LYS A 431 25.53 35.15 19.83
N VAL A 432 24.56 34.87 20.70
CA VAL A 432 24.65 35.33 22.11
C VAL A 432 25.78 34.67 22.89
N VAL A 433 26.23 33.47 22.48
CA VAL A 433 27.38 32.79 23.07
C VAL A 433 28.69 33.41 22.59
N ILE A 434 28.78 33.78 21.30
CA ILE A 434 29.92 34.49 20.70
C ILE A 434 30.06 35.90 21.31
N GLU A 435 28.97 36.66 21.38
CA GLU A 435 28.97 38.04 21.88
C GLU A 435 29.00 38.13 23.42
N GLY A 436 28.51 37.10 24.12
CA GLY A 436 28.39 37.08 25.59
C GLY A 436 29.68 36.80 26.36
N ASN A 437 30.77 36.40 25.69
CA ASN A 437 32.10 36.16 26.29
C ASN A 437 32.04 35.28 27.58
N VAL A 438 31.37 34.13 27.47
CA VAL A 438 31.15 33.20 28.59
C VAL A 438 32.49 32.68 29.13
N PRO A 439 32.69 32.58 30.46
CA PRO A 439 33.89 31.94 31.03
C PRO A 439 34.09 30.51 30.53
N PRO A 440 35.34 30.04 30.34
CA PRO A 440 35.62 28.70 29.83
C PRO A 440 34.94 27.60 30.63
N GLY A 441 34.10 26.84 29.94
CA GLY A 441 33.25 25.78 30.47
C GLY A 441 33.58 24.40 29.88
N LYS A 442 32.99 23.36 30.46
CA LYS A 442 33.01 21.99 29.92
C LYS A 442 31.68 21.28 30.15
N MET A 443 31.41 20.27 29.33
CA MET A 443 30.32 19.31 29.50
C MET A 443 30.85 17.88 29.34
N ALA A 444 30.29 16.92 30.08
CA ALA A 444 30.66 15.51 29.98
C ALA A 444 29.48 14.60 30.26
N ALA A 445 29.35 13.51 29.50
CA ALA A 445 28.45 12.41 29.83
C ALA A 445 29.09 11.52 30.90
N VAL A 446 28.29 11.12 31.89
CA VAL A 446 28.69 10.27 33.03
C VAL A 446 27.67 9.16 33.23
N GLU A 447 28.15 8.00 33.64
CA GLU A 447 27.32 6.82 33.95
C GLU A 447 26.86 6.88 35.42
N LEU A 448 25.79 7.65 35.65
CA LEU A 448 25.16 7.94 36.95
C LEU A 448 23.67 8.19 36.73
N THR A 449 22.83 7.88 37.72
CA THR A 449 21.43 8.31 37.70
C THR A 449 21.27 9.82 37.91
N TRP A 450 20.12 10.39 37.54
CA TRP A 450 19.81 11.82 37.71
C TRP A 450 19.92 12.31 39.16
N GLU A 451 19.44 11.52 40.13
CA GLU A 451 19.54 11.85 41.55
C GLU A 451 20.98 11.75 42.08
N GLU A 452 21.75 10.76 41.61
CA GLU A 452 23.16 10.65 41.97
C GLU A 452 24.00 11.78 41.39
N ALA A 453 23.79 12.13 40.11
CA ALA A 453 24.47 13.25 39.48
C ALA A 453 24.17 14.55 40.23
N LYS A 454 22.90 14.85 40.55
CA LYS A 454 22.52 16.03 41.35
C LYS A 454 23.14 16.02 42.76
N ARG A 455 23.22 14.85 43.41
CA ARG A 455 23.81 14.69 44.75
C ARG A 455 25.34 14.82 44.77
N LEU A 456 26.02 14.37 43.70
CA LEU A 456 27.48 14.32 43.61
C LEU A 456 28.11 15.57 42.97
N CYS A 457 27.35 16.35 42.20
CA CYS A 457 27.86 17.58 41.58
C CYS A 457 28.42 18.56 42.63
N PRO A 458 29.70 18.94 42.57
CA PRO A 458 30.26 19.95 43.46
C PRO A 458 29.73 21.35 43.08
N PRO A 459 29.81 22.34 44.00
CA PRO A 459 29.49 23.73 43.67
C PRO A 459 30.26 24.22 42.43
N GLY A 460 29.54 24.69 41.42
CA GLY A 460 30.09 25.08 40.12
C GLY A 460 29.89 24.05 38.99
N VAL A 461 29.30 22.90 39.29
CA VAL A 461 28.84 21.88 38.32
C VAL A 461 27.35 21.59 38.56
N VAL A 462 26.61 21.30 37.49
CA VAL A 462 25.20 20.88 37.53
C VAL A 462 24.96 19.65 36.65
N ALA A 463 23.96 18.86 37.00
CA ALA A 463 23.35 17.89 36.09
C ALA A 463 22.50 18.66 35.06
N ALA A 464 22.74 18.42 33.76
CA ALA A 464 22.35 19.33 32.68
C ALA A 464 21.54 18.66 31.55
N CYS A 465 21.78 17.38 31.26
CA CYS A 465 20.92 16.56 30.41
C CYS A 465 20.67 15.20 31.07
N HIS A 466 19.42 14.79 31.24
CA HIS A 466 19.05 13.42 31.63
C HIS A 466 18.80 12.64 30.34
N ASN A 467 19.74 11.77 29.94
CA ASN A 467 19.72 11.13 28.62
C ASN A 467 19.04 9.75 28.68
N SER A 468 19.48 8.90 29.60
CA SER A 468 18.84 7.64 30.01
C SER A 468 18.87 7.55 31.54
N GLU A 469 18.13 6.59 32.11
CA GLU A 469 18.09 6.29 33.56
C GLU A 469 19.48 6.30 34.22
N ASP A 470 20.48 5.79 33.50
CA ASP A 470 21.87 5.61 33.93
C ASP A 470 22.87 6.56 33.24
N SER A 471 22.42 7.54 32.45
CA SER A 471 23.32 8.43 31.70
C SER A 471 22.91 9.90 31.76
N VAL A 472 23.75 10.68 32.42
CA VAL A 472 23.57 12.12 32.63
C VAL A 472 24.70 12.90 31.96
N THR A 473 24.39 14.04 31.36
CA THR A 473 25.41 15.03 31.00
C THR A 473 25.51 16.06 32.11
N ILE A 474 26.71 16.20 32.68
CA ILE A 474 27.07 17.26 33.62
C ILE A 474 27.69 18.45 32.89
N SER A 475 27.49 19.66 33.42
CA SER A 475 27.91 20.94 32.85
C SER A 475 28.44 21.87 33.94
N GLY A 476 29.55 22.56 33.71
CA GLY A 476 30.16 23.42 34.74
C GLY A 476 31.41 24.15 34.28
N GLY A 477 32.05 24.91 35.18
CA GLY A 477 33.29 25.63 34.88
C GLY A 477 34.43 24.67 34.50
N ALA A 478 35.33 25.07 33.61
CA ALA A 478 36.32 24.15 33.04
C ALA A 478 37.32 23.58 34.07
N GLN A 479 37.60 24.28 35.18
CA GLN A 479 38.50 23.80 36.22
C GLN A 479 37.79 22.78 37.13
N GLU A 480 36.58 23.14 37.57
CA GLU A 480 35.67 22.36 38.41
C GLU A 480 35.31 21.04 37.72
N MET A 481 34.93 21.11 36.45
CA MET A 481 34.67 19.95 35.59
C MET A 481 35.90 19.07 35.41
N THR A 482 37.08 19.64 35.14
CA THR A 482 38.30 18.84 34.94
C THR A 482 38.69 18.08 36.21
N LYS A 483 38.52 18.71 37.39
CA LYS A 483 38.68 18.05 38.69
C LYS A 483 37.62 16.96 38.90
N PHE A 484 36.34 17.27 38.76
CA PHE A 484 35.24 16.35 39.06
C PHE A 484 35.20 15.14 38.13
N MET A 485 35.51 15.31 36.83
CA MET A 485 35.68 14.20 35.88
C MET A 485 36.80 13.24 36.32
N ALA A 486 37.91 13.75 36.85
CA ALA A 486 39.00 12.91 37.38
C ALA A 486 38.60 12.20 38.69
N GLU A 487 37.87 12.87 39.57
CA GLU A 487 37.32 12.28 40.80
C GLU A 487 36.32 11.15 40.51
N LEU A 488 35.43 11.32 39.52
CA LEU A 488 34.50 10.28 39.06
C LEU A 488 35.24 9.10 38.40
N THR A 489 36.20 9.39 37.51
CA THR A 489 37.03 8.36 36.86
C THR A 489 37.81 7.53 37.90
N ALA A 490 38.33 8.16 38.95
CA ALA A 490 39.01 7.48 40.06
C ALA A 490 38.08 6.63 40.93
N GLN A 491 36.76 6.88 40.90
CA GLN A 491 35.72 6.06 41.54
C GLN A 491 35.21 4.94 40.62
N GLY A 492 35.74 4.81 39.40
CA GLY A 492 35.34 3.80 38.41
C GLY A 492 34.11 4.16 37.59
N VAL A 493 33.58 5.39 37.73
CA VAL A 493 32.47 5.88 36.90
C VAL A 493 32.98 6.18 35.49
N MET A 494 32.26 5.72 34.47
CA MET A 494 32.57 6.04 33.08
C MET A 494 32.29 7.52 32.80
N VAL A 495 33.30 8.23 32.28
CA VAL A 495 33.23 9.66 31.95
C VAL A 495 33.64 9.87 30.50
N LYS A 496 32.86 10.67 29.75
CA LYS A 496 33.13 11.02 28.35
C LYS A 496 32.89 12.51 28.11
N GLU A 497 33.96 13.27 27.92
CA GLU A 497 33.89 14.69 27.59
C GLU A 497 33.13 14.92 26.27
N VAL A 498 32.25 15.93 26.26
CA VAL A 498 31.41 16.30 25.11
C VAL A 498 31.98 17.58 24.49
N ASN A 499 32.24 17.57 23.18
CA ASN A 499 32.69 18.79 22.49
C ASN A 499 31.57 19.84 22.48
N SER A 500 31.66 20.78 23.42
CA SER A 500 30.74 21.90 23.62
C SER A 500 31.36 23.26 23.28
N SER A 501 32.45 23.28 22.49
CA SER A 501 33.22 24.50 22.14
C SER A 501 33.70 25.31 23.36
N ASN A 502 33.96 24.63 24.48
CA ASN A 502 34.30 25.19 25.80
C ASN A 502 33.17 26.00 26.47
N ILE A 503 31.90 25.64 26.25
CA ILE A 503 30.72 26.32 26.82
C ILE A 503 29.92 25.36 27.69
N SER A 504 29.42 25.85 28.83
CA SER A 504 28.57 25.12 29.78
C SER A 504 27.08 25.36 29.50
N TYR A 505 26.56 24.74 28.43
CA TYR A 505 25.12 24.81 28.11
C TYR A 505 24.26 24.19 29.23
N HIS A 506 22.97 24.56 29.28
CA HIS A 506 21.98 24.01 30.22
C HIS A 506 22.42 24.13 31.69
N SER A 507 22.94 25.32 32.01
CA SER A 507 23.50 25.66 33.32
C SER A 507 23.31 27.14 33.62
N TYR A 508 23.60 27.53 34.87
CA TYR A 508 23.52 28.92 35.32
C TYR A 508 24.40 29.90 34.51
N PHE A 509 25.44 29.43 33.80
CA PHE A 509 26.23 30.26 32.88
C PHE A 509 25.39 30.85 31.73
N MET A 510 24.30 30.19 31.34
CA MET A 510 23.41 30.64 30.26
C MET A 510 22.38 31.66 30.72
N LYS A 511 22.32 32.01 32.01
CA LYS A 511 21.25 32.86 32.60
C LYS A 511 21.14 34.21 31.91
N ASP A 512 22.20 34.98 31.87
CA ASP A 512 22.17 36.34 31.31
C ASP A 512 22.08 36.30 29.77
N LEU A 513 22.68 35.28 29.15
CA LEU A 513 22.58 35.02 27.71
C LEU A 513 21.16 34.67 27.27
N SER A 514 20.38 33.97 28.10
CA SER A 514 18.98 33.62 27.79
C SER A 514 18.09 34.87 27.68
N VAL A 515 18.36 35.91 28.47
CA VAL A 515 17.66 37.20 28.39
C VAL A 515 18.01 37.92 27.08
N VAL A 516 19.30 37.92 26.69
CA VAL A 516 19.72 38.49 25.40
C VAL A 516 19.12 37.71 24.22
N LEU A 517 19.06 36.37 24.33
CA LEU A 517 18.45 35.50 23.32
C LEU A 517 16.96 35.76 23.15
N GLN A 518 16.20 35.90 24.24
CA GLN A 518 14.79 36.27 24.19
C GLN A 518 14.60 37.61 23.48
N ASN A 519 15.33 38.65 23.90
CA ASN A 519 15.25 40.01 23.32
C ASN A 519 15.68 40.08 21.83
N GLY A 520 16.45 39.11 21.36
CA GLY A 520 16.76 38.90 19.94
C GLY A 520 15.61 38.24 19.19
N LEU A 521 15.11 37.11 19.74
CA LEU A 521 14.09 36.28 19.08
C LEU A 521 12.67 36.86 19.11
N GLU A 522 12.33 37.74 20.06
CA GLU A 522 11.05 38.49 20.07
C GLU A 522 10.82 39.35 18.82
N LYS A 523 11.86 39.59 18.02
CA LYS A 523 11.82 40.35 16.76
C LYS A 523 11.72 39.46 15.52
N GLU A 524 12.01 38.17 15.66
CA GLU A 524 12.08 37.22 14.54
C GLU A 524 10.95 36.18 14.59
N ILE A 525 10.47 35.82 15.80
CA ILE A 525 9.47 34.77 16.03
C ILE A 525 8.10 35.37 16.36
N ILE A 526 7.06 34.94 15.64
CA ILE A 526 5.66 35.14 16.02
C ILE A 526 5.21 33.90 16.82
N PRO A 527 4.93 34.01 18.14
CA PRO A 527 4.60 32.85 18.95
C PRO A 527 3.35 32.11 18.45
N LYS A 528 3.49 30.81 18.21
CA LYS A 528 2.37 29.88 17.95
C LYS A 528 2.24 28.88 19.09
N ALA A 529 1.02 28.40 19.28
CA ALA A 529 0.70 27.36 20.26
C ALA A 529 1.27 26.00 19.83
N ARG A 530 1.78 25.23 20.80
CA ARG A 530 2.42 23.91 20.58
C ARG A 530 1.37 22.81 20.38
N GLY A 531 1.59 21.97 19.38
CA GLY A 531 0.78 20.79 19.13
C GLY A 531 0.98 19.73 20.22
N LYS A 532 -0.08 19.00 20.56
CA LYS A 532 -0.06 17.96 21.62
C LYS A 532 0.96 16.84 21.37
N ARG A 533 1.35 16.63 20.11
CA ARG A 533 2.39 15.68 19.68
C ARG A 533 3.80 16.04 20.14
N TRP A 534 4.09 17.32 20.41
CA TRP A 534 5.43 17.74 20.82
C TRP A 534 5.60 17.66 22.34
N VAL A 535 6.34 16.64 22.77
CA VAL A 535 6.84 16.47 24.14
C VAL A 535 7.98 17.45 24.41
N SER A 536 7.81 18.34 25.38
CA SER A 536 8.87 19.28 25.78
C SER A 536 9.93 18.54 26.60
N THR A 537 11.20 18.83 26.34
CA THR A 537 12.32 18.36 27.18
C THR A 537 13.02 19.49 27.93
N SER A 538 12.64 20.75 27.71
CA SER A 538 13.18 21.90 28.45
C SER A 538 12.26 22.41 29.57
N ILE A 539 11.06 21.85 29.71
CA ILE A 539 10.09 22.19 30.76
C ILE A 539 9.56 20.89 31.39
N PRO A 540 9.54 20.76 32.73
CA PRO A 540 8.93 19.63 33.42
C PRO A 540 7.45 19.41 33.09
N GLU A 541 6.98 18.16 33.12
CA GLU A 541 5.62 17.77 32.73
C GLU A 541 4.53 18.48 33.55
N GLU A 542 4.74 18.61 34.87
CA GLU A 542 3.81 19.30 35.77
C GLU A 542 3.69 20.80 35.48
N ARG A 543 4.56 21.35 34.62
CA ARG A 543 4.57 22.75 34.16
C ARG A 543 4.16 22.91 32.69
N TRP A 544 3.81 21.83 31.97
CA TRP A 544 3.39 21.93 30.56
C TRP A 544 2.10 22.76 30.34
N GLY A 545 1.27 22.94 31.37
CA GLY A 545 0.11 23.84 31.34
C GLY A 545 0.43 25.33 31.42
N GLU A 546 1.68 25.74 31.68
CA GLU A 546 2.05 27.15 31.78
C GLU A 546 2.03 27.87 30.42
N PRO A 547 1.71 29.19 30.36
CA PRO A 547 1.66 29.94 29.10
C PRO A 547 2.97 29.91 28.28
N MET A 548 4.13 29.81 28.95
CA MET A 548 5.42 29.62 28.30
C MET A 548 5.55 28.24 27.66
N ALA A 549 5.04 27.19 28.30
CA ALA A 549 5.10 25.82 27.80
C ALA A 549 4.06 25.54 26.71
N GLN A 550 2.98 26.31 26.66
CA GLN A 550 1.95 26.21 25.62
C GLN A 550 2.38 26.83 24.28
N ASN A 551 3.49 27.58 24.18
CA ASN A 551 3.90 28.30 22.97
C ASN A 551 5.38 28.12 22.63
N ALA A 552 5.72 28.07 21.34
CA ALA A 552 7.10 27.85 20.88
C ALA A 552 7.98 29.13 20.79
N GLY A 553 7.47 30.26 21.29
CA GLY A 553 8.03 31.59 21.10
C GLY A 553 9.36 31.86 21.82
N ALA A 554 9.88 33.08 21.68
CA ALA A 554 11.18 33.48 22.21
C ALA A 554 11.44 33.10 23.70
N PRO A 555 10.49 33.19 24.65
CA PRO A 555 10.70 32.74 26.03
C PRO A 555 10.95 31.22 26.15
N TYR A 556 10.28 30.39 25.34
CA TYR A 556 10.54 28.94 25.29
C TYR A 556 11.95 28.66 24.75
N GLN A 557 12.34 29.36 23.68
CA GLN A 557 13.67 29.21 23.06
C GLN A 557 14.80 29.64 24.02
N ALA A 558 14.57 30.69 24.82
CA ALA A 558 15.48 31.12 25.87
C ALA A 558 15.54 30.12 27.04
N ASN A 559 14.39 29.61 27.50
CA ASN A 559 14.32 28.57 28.52
C ASN A 559 15.07 27.29 28.09
N ASN A 560 14.93 26.84 26.84
CA ASN A 560 15.63 25.67 26.30
C ASN A 560 17.17 25.79 26.29
N LEU A 561 17.74 27.00 26.31
CA LEU A 561 19.21 27.18 26.44
C LEU A 561 19.68 27.16 27.90
N LEU A 562 18.80 27.49 28.84
CA LEU A 562 19.10 27.69 30.26
C LEU A 562 18.80 26.47 31.12
N SER A 563 17.62 25.88 30.92
CA SER A 563 17.06 24.80 31.73
C SER A 563 17.64 23.44 31.36
N PRO A 564 17.64 22.45 32.27
CA PRO A 564 18.10 21.10 31.97
C PRO A 564 17.26 20.42 30.88
N VAL A 565 17.91 19.51 30.14
CA VAL A 565 17.26 18.69 29.10
C VAL A 565 16.76 17.38 29.70
N LEU A 566 15.45 17.29 29.93
CA LEU A 566 14.70 16.15 30.45
C LEU A 566 14.38 15.16 29.31
N PHE A 567 15.42 14.62 28.68
CA PHE A 567 15.26 13.78 27.47
C PHE A 567 14.78 12.37 27.81
N TYR A 568 15.24 11.78 28.90
CA TYR A 568 14.77 10.47 29.37
C TYR A 568 13.27 10.51 29.69
N GLU A 569 12.82 11.54 30.43
CA GLU A 569 11.41 11.80 30.73
C GLU A 569 10.57 11.99 29.47
N GLY A 570 11.13 12.67 28.46
CA GLY A 570 10.51 12.81 27.14
C GLY A 570 10.40 11.48 26.37
N LEU A 571 11.41 10.62 26.46
CA LEU A 571 11.38 9.28 25.87
C LEU A 571 10.37 8.34 26.58
N GLN A 572 10.09 8.53 27.87
CA GLN A 572 9.03 7.78 28.58
C GLN A 572 7.60 8.11 28.10
N LYS A 573 7.43 9.00 27.12
CA LYS A 573 6.15 9.27 26.44
C LYS A 573 5.98 8.53 25.11
N VAL A 574 7.04 7.92 24.59
CA VAL A 574 7.02 7.14 23.35
C VAL A 574 6.32 5.79 23.60
N PRO A 575 5.29 5.38 22.82
CA PRO A 575 4.64 4.09 22.98
C PRO A 575 5.60 2.91 22.83
N SER A 576 5.31 1.82 23.54
CA SER A 576 6.17 0.64 23.60
C SER A 576 6.37 -0.11 22.27
N ASN A 577 5.58 0.17 21.24
CA ASN A 577 5.69 -0.43 19.91
C ASN A 577 6.02 0.59 18.80
N ALA A 578 6.41 1.83 19.14
CA ALA A 578 6.57 2.92 18.19
C ALA A 578 7.70 2.71 17.15
N ILE A 579 7.66 3.50 16.07
CA ILE A 579 8.72 3.60 15.07
C ILE A 579 9.45 4.92 15.29
N ALA A 580 10.64 4.85 15.89
CA ALA A 580 11.39 6.00 16.38
C ALA A 580 12.49 6.40 15.37
N ILE A 581 12.29 7.54 14.70
CA ILE A 581 13.15 8.06 13.65
C ILE A 581 14.04 9.18 14.20
N GLU A 582 15.35 8.94 14.29
CA GLU A 582 16.32 9.97 14.68
C GLU A 582 16.64 10.92 13.52
N ILE A 583 16.15 12.16 13.63
CA ILE A 583 16.31 13.24 12.66
C ILE A 583 17.49 14.10 13.08
N ALA A 584 18.65 13.79 12.50
CA ALA A 584 19.92 14.42 12.81
C ALA A 584 20.91 14.26 11.65
N PRO A 585 21.96 15.11 11.56
CA PRO A 585 23.03 14.92 10.59
C PRO A 585 23.84 13.62 10.77
N ALA A 586 23.72 12.99 11.94
CA ALA A 586 24.18 11.63 12.23
C ALA A 586 23.40 11.07 13.43
N GLY A 587 23.11 9.76 13.40
CA GLY A 587 22.53 9.03 14.54
C GLY A 587 23.46 9.00 15.75
N LEU A 588 23.37 10.03 16.60
CA LEU A 588 24.17 10.23 17.81
C LEU A 588 23.52 9.56 19.03
N LEU A 589 22.20 9.67 19.13
CA LEU A 589 21.42 9.25 20.30
C LEU A 589 20.95 7.80 20.21
N GLN A 590 21.19 7.11 19.10
CA GLN A 590 20.86 5.68 18.90
C GLN A 590 21.08 4.78 20.12
N SER A 591 22.20 4.89 20.85
CA SER A 591 22.47 4.06 22.04
C SER A 591 21.63 4.47 23.26
N VAL A 592 21.33 5.76 23.40
CA VAL A 592 20.48 6.32 24.47
C VAL A 592 19.02 5.94 24.24
N ILE A 593 18.53 6.12 23.00
CA ILE A 593 17.17 5.76 22.57
C ILE A 593 16.96 4.25 22.76
N LYS A 594 17.94 3.41 22.36
CA LYS A 594 17.87 1.94 22.55
C LYS A 594 17.96 1.47 24.01
N LYS A 595 18.54 2.26 24.92
CA LYS A 595 18.48 1.98 26.37
C LYS A 595 17.14 2.39 27.00
N SER A 596 16.49 3.43 26.47
CA SER A 596 15.39 4.13 27.14
C SER A 596 13.99 3.80 26.61
N LEU A 597 13.91 3.16 25.44
CA LEU A 597 12.67 2.69 24.83
C LEU A 597 12.50 1.18 24.97
N SER A 598 11.24 0.73 24.82
CA SER A 598 10.87 -0.68 24.73
C SER A 598 11.66 -1.42 23.63
N PRO A 599 12.05 -2.70 23.84
CA PRO A 599 12.62 -3.56 22.80
C PRO A 599 11.74 -3.72 21.54
N ASP A 600 10.42 -3.56 21.67
CA ASP A 600 9.47 -3.64 20.55
C ASP A 600 9.42 -2.34 19.70
N CYS A 601 10.18 -1.30 20.06
CA CYS A 601 10.29 -0.07 19.28
C CYS A 601 11.29 -0.23 18.11
N THR A 602 10.85 0.07 16.88
CA THR A 602 11.76 0.07 15.73
C THR A 602 12.50 1.39 15.66
N ILE A 603 13.75 1.38 16.13
CA ILE A 603 14.62 2.57 16.14
C ILE A 603 15.46 2.64 14.85
N VAL A 604 15.47 3.83 14.25
CA VAL A 604 16.08 4.16 12.95
C VAL A 604 16.85 5.48 13.07
N ALA A 605 17.95 5.64 12.31
CA ALA A 605 18.62 6.92 12.10
C ALA A 605 18.76 7.20 10.61
N LEU A 606 18.39 8.41 10.18
CA LEU A 606 18.36 8.77 8.76
C LEU A 606 19.76 8.99 8.15
N GLN A 607 20.79 9.20 8.97
CA GLN A 607 22.15 9.51 8.54
C GLN A 607 23.21 8.82 9.41
N LYS A 608 24.30 8.37 8.78
CA LYS A 608 25.44 7.69 9.40
C LYS A 608 26.70 8.56 9.34
N ARG A 609 27.26 8.91 10.51
CA ARG A 609 28.43 9.80 10.62
C ARG A 609 29.60 9.32 9.75
N LYS A 610 30.19 10.23 8.96
CA LYS A 610 31.35 9.97 8.08
C LYS A 610 31.15 8.87 7.01
N ASN A 611 29.91 8.51 6.65
CA ASN A 611 29.64 7.72 5.45
C ASN A 611 29.59 8.62 4.20
N PRO A 612 30.35 8.35 3.11
CA PRO A 612 30.23 9.10 1.86
C PRO A 612 28.88 8.90 1.15
N ASN A 613 28.28 7.71 1.19
CA ASN A 613 26.98 7.42 0.58
C ASN A 613 25.85 7.53 1.60
N ASN A 614 25.65 8.73 2.16
CA ASN A 614 24.53 9.00 3.05
C ASN A 614 23.17 9.15 2.32
N LEU A 615 23.15 9.03 0.97
CA LEU A 615 21.91 8.95 0.19
C LEU A 615 21.28 7.55 0.28
N GLU A 616 22.06 6.51 0.03
CA GLU A 616 21.53 5.14 0.10
C GLU A 616 21.32 4.67 1.55
N ILE A 617 22.08 5.19 2.52
CA ILE A 617 21.76 5.03 3.95
C ILE A 617 20.39 5.62 4.30
N PHE A 618 20.03 6.76 3.71
CA PHE A 618 18.71 7.37 3.91
C PHE A 618 17.60 6.50 3.32
N PHE A 619 17.79 5.96 2.11
CA PHE A 619 16.84 5.00 1.52
C PHE A 619 16.71 3.70 2.31
N THR A 620 17.81 3.11 2.79
CA THR A 620 17.78 1.92 3.67
C THR A 620 17.08 2.21 5.00
N ALA A 621 17.29 3.39 5.58
CA ALA A 621 16.59 3.82 6.79
C ALA A 621 15.07 3.93 6.57
N LEU A 622 14.64 4.48 5.43
CA LEU A 622 13.23 4.58 5.04
C LEU A 622 12.62 3.21 4.69
N GLY A 623 13.34 2.36 3.96
CA GLY A 623 12.93 0.99 3.66
C GLY A 623 12.61 0.23 4.94
N LYS A 624 13.50 0.32 5.95
CA LYS A 624 13.26 -0.24 7.28
C LYS A 624 12.06 0.38 8.01
N CYS A 625 11.76 1.67 7.81
CA CYS A 625 10.54 2.26 8.35
C CYS A 625 9.30 1.66 7.69
N TYR A 626 9.32 1.50 6.36
CA TYR A 626 8.23 0.98 5.57
C TYR A 626 7.90 -0.50 5.86
N THR A 627 8.92 -1.38 5.89
CA THR A 627 8.78 -2.81 6.29
C THR A 627 8.15 -2.96 7.68
N ASN A 628 8.43 -2.00 8.56
CA ASN A 628 7.96 -1.99 9.93
C ASN A 628 6.58 -1.34 10.15
N GLY A 629 5.98 -0.74 9.12
CA GLY A 629 4.58 -0.27 9.12
C GLY A 629 4.35 1.19 8.74
N VAL A 630 5.40 1.98 8.50
CA VAL A 630 5.24 3.38 8.03
C VAL A 630 4.67 3.37 6.61
N ASN A 631 3.61 4.14 6.37
CA ASN A 631 3.15 4.44 5.02
C ASN A 631 3.97 5.61 4.45
N MET A 632 4.36 5.53 3.18
CA MET A 632 5.15 6.57 2.51
C MET A 632 5.02 6.55 1.00
N ASN A 633 5.47 7.63 0.38
CA ASN A 633 5.48 7.86 -1.06
C ASN A 633 6.88 8.32 -1.52
N PRO A 634 7.84 7.41 -1.77
CA PRO A 634 9.21 7.77 -2.14
C PRO A 634 9.33 8.56 -3.45
N LEU A 635 8.29 8.57 -4.29
CA LEU A 635 8.27 9.35 -5.53
C LEU A 635 8.10 10.86 -5.29
N GLY A 636 7.58 11.28 -4.13
CA GLY A 636 7.48 12.69 -3.76
C GLY A 636 8.83 13.41 -3.56
N LEU A 637 9.94 12.66 -3.60
CA LEU A 637 11.31 13.21 -3.67
C LEU A 637 11.69 13.76 -5.06
N TYR A 638 10.85 13.55 -6.07
CA TYR A 638 11.12 13.83 -7.48
C TYR A 638 9.93 14.56 -8.14
N PRO A 639 10.05 15.06 -9.38
CA PRO A 639 8.90 15.60 -10.12
C PRO A 639 7.77 14.56 -10.23
N ALA A 640 6.52 15.03 -10.17
CA ALA A 640 5.36 14.15 -10.26
C ALA A 640 5.21 13.55 -11.67
N VAL A 641 4.82 12.27 -11.73
CA VAL A 641 4.46 11.59 -12.97
C VAL A 641 3.12 12.12 -13.50
N GLN A 642 3.04 12.38 -14.80
CA GLN A 642 1.81 12.81 -15.47
C GLN A 642 1.01 11.59 -15.95
N PHE A 643 -0.14 11.34 -15.33
CA PHE A 643 -1.12 10.35 -15.78
C PHE A 643 -1.96 10.87 -16.96
N PRO A 644 -2.52 9.97 -17.80
CA PRO A 644 -2.30 8.52 -17.83
C PRO A 644 -0.88 8.17 -18.30
N VAL A 645 -0.39 6.99 -17.92
CA VAL A 645 0.96 6.50 -18.24
C VAL A 645 1.16 6.27 -19.75
N SER A 646 2.41 6.13 -20.19
CA SER A 646 2.72 5.70 -21.55
C SER A 646 2.37 4.23 -21.79
N ILE A 647 2.16 3.87 -23.05
CA ILE A 647 1.86 2.49 -23.46
C ILE A 647 3.05 1.52 -23.27
N GLU A 648 4.24 2.05 -22.98
CA GLU A 648 5.48 1.32 -22.72
C GLU A 648 5.61 0.90 -21.24
N THR A 649 4.62 1.24 -20.41
CA THR A 649 4.54 0.83 -19.00
C THR A 649 3.98 -0.60 -18.87
N PRO A 650 4.67 -1.53 -18.16
CA PRO A 650 4.18 -2.89 -17.95
C PRO A 650 2.86 -2.95 -17.17
N MET A 651 2.02 -3.92 -17.53
CA MET A 651 0.83 -4.32 -16.76
C MET A 651 1.22 -4.83 -15.37
N LEU A 652 0.55 -4.34 -14.33
CA LEU A 652 0.72 -4.83 -12.96
C LEU A 652 -0.04 -6.14 -12.72
N SER A 653 -1.17 -6.37 -13.39
CA SER A 653 -2.00 -7.58 -13.17
C SER A 653 -1.22 -8.89 -13.22
N ASN A 654 -0.22 -8.97 -14.11
CA ASN A 654 0.66 -10.14 -14.22
C ASN A 654 1.44 -10.43 -12.94
N MET A 655 2.09 -9.43 -12.32
CA MET A 655 2.86 -9.67 -11.07
C MET A 655 1.95 -9.93 -9.86
N ILE A 656 0.76 -9.32 -9.84
CA ILE A 656 -0.21 -9.51 -8.75
C ILE A 656 -0.82 -10.91 -8.82
N SER A 657 -1.07 -11.45 -10.02
CA SER A 657 -1.56 -12.83 -10.21
C SER A 657 -0.62 -13.91 -9.67
N GLU A 658 0.67 -13.61 -9.54
CA GLU A 658 1.68 -14.50 -8.95
C GLU A 658 1.97 -14.21 -7.45
N ALA A 659 1.24 -13.28 -6.83
CA ALA A 659 1.52 -12.77 -5.49
C ALA A 659 0.42 -13.02 -4.45
N TRP A 660 -0.62 -13.78 -4.81
CA TRP A 660 -1.66 -14.32 -3.92
C TRP A 660 -1.14 -15.44 -3.00
N ASP A 661 -1.87 -15.74 -1.92
CA ASP A 661 -1.68 -16.99 -1.18
C ASP A 661 -2.60 -18.09 -1.75
N HIS A 662 -2.04 -18.88 -2.66
CA HIS A 662 -2.68 -20.08 -3.24
C HIS A 662 -2.16 -21.38 -2.61
N SER A 663 -1.73 -21.35 -1.34
CA SER A 663 -1.32 -22.57 -0.62
C SER A 663 -2.47 -23.56 -0.42
N THR A 664 -3.67 -23.05 -0.14
CA THR A 664 -4.90 -23.85 0.06
C THR A 664 -5.58 -24.13 -1.28
N LYS A 665 -6.05 -25.37 -1.47
CA LYS A 665 -6.84 -25.80 -2.63
C LYS A 665 -8.28 -26.05 -2.20
N TRP A 666 -9.23 -25.60 -3.01
CA TRP A 666 -10.66 -25.60 -2.71
C TRP A 666 -11.43 -26.55 -3.62
N ARG A 667 -12.48 -27.18 -3.07
CA ARG A 667 -13.35 -28.16 -3.76
C ARG A 667 -13.82 -27.65 -5.12
N ILE A 668 -13.86 -28.54 -6.11
CA ILE A 668 -14.51 -28.33 -7.40
C ILE A 668 -15.63 -29.38 -7.51
N PRO A 669 -16.80 -29.06 -8.07
CA PRO A 669 -17.78 -30.08 -8.43
C PRO A 669 -17.23 -30.97 -9.55
N GLU A 670 -17.10 -32.26 -9.29
CA GLU A 670 -16.61 -33.25 -10.26
C GLU A 670 -17.74 -33.75 -11.18
N ILE A 671 -17.39 -34.33 -12.33
CA ILE A 671 -18.38 -34.62 -13.40
C ILE A 671 -19.49 -35.59 -12.95
N TRP A 672 -19.18 -36.55 -12.08
CA TRP A 672 -20.15 -37.52 -11.55
C TRP A 672 -21.20 -36.89 -10.62
N GLU A 673 -20.96 -35.70 -10.06
CA GLU A 673 -21.96 -34.95 -9.30
C GLU A 673 -23.13 -34.48 -10.19
N TYR A 674 -22.95 -34.53 -11.51
CA TYR A 674 -23.95 -34.22 -12.53
C TYR A 674 -24.43 -35.44 -13.33
N GLU A 675 -23.99 -36.66 -12.98
CA GLU A 675 -24.42 -37.92 -13.61
C GLU A 675 -25.83 -38.35 -13.13
N ILE A 676 -26.81 -37.45 -13.29
CA ILE A 676 -28.22 -37.72 -12.98
C ILE A 676 -28.82 -38.63 -14.07
N GLY A 677 -28.55 -39.94 -13.94
CA GLY A 677 -29.41 -40.96 -14.54
C GLY A 677 -30.84 -40.85 -13.99
N SER A 678 -31.82 -41.40 -14.71
CA SER A 678 -33.22 -41.45 -14.24
C SER A 678 -33.29 -42.07 -12.84
N GLY A 679 -33.75 -41.29 -11.86
CA GLY A 679 -33.44 -41.50 -10.43
C GLY A 679 -33.64 -42.93 -9.93
N SER A 680 -32.53 -43.57 -9.54
CA SER A 680 -32.54 -44.81 -8.77
C SER A 680 -32.60 -44.46 -7.28
N MET A 681 -33.77 -44.60 -6.65
CA MET A 681 -33.90 -44.46 -5.18
C MET A 681 -33.18 -45.57 -4.40
N SER A 682 -32.62 -46.58 -5.08
CA SER A 682 -31.91 -47.71 -4.48
C SER A 682 -30.40 -47.58 -4.42
N ASP A 683 -29.79 -46.59 -5.09
CA ASP A 683 -28.33 -46.45 -5.19
C ASP A 683 -27.84 -45.18 -4.47
N ASN A 684 -27.39 -45.33 -3.22
CA ASN A 684 -26.84 -44.25 -2.41
C ASN A 684 -25.30 -44.33 -2.28
N VAL A 685 -24.62 -43.21 -2.52
CA VAL A 685 -23.16 -43.07 -2.41
C VAL A 685 -22.83 -42.18 -1.20
N PHE A 686 -21.90 -42.64 -0.37
CA PHE A 686 -21.48 -41.94 0.86
C PHE A 686 -19.95 -41.76 0.85
N ASP A 687 -19.50 -40.54 0.57
CA ASP A 687 -18.11 -40.13 0.73
C ASP A 687 -17.85 -39.69 2.18
N PHE A 688 -16.75 -40.16 2.77
CA PHE A 688 -16.36 -39.87 4.16
C PHE A 688 -15.02 -39.14 4.21
N ASP A 689 -14.98 -37.95 4.80
CA ASP A 689 -13.71 -37.27 5.08
C ASP A 689 -13.18 -37.72 6.45
N LEU A 690 -12.07 -38.46 6.46
CA LEU A 690 -11.44 -38.96 7.68
C LEU A 690 -10.43 -37.97 8.31
N SER A 691 -10.34 -36.73 7.81
CA SER A 691 -9.48 -35.69 8.38
C SER A 691 -9.89 -35.31 9.81
N ASP A 692 -8.94 -34.89 10.65
CA ASP A 692 -9.17 -34.61 12.08
C ASP A 692 -10.17 -33.45 12.34
N ASP A 693 -10.38 -32.57 11.35
CA ASP A 693 -11.34 -31.45 11.39
C ASP A 693 -12.75 -31.82 10.84
N SER A 694 -12.92 -33.03 10.33
CA SER A 694 -14.18 -33.51 9.74
C SER A 694 -15.22 -33.92 10.81
N PRO A 695 -16.52 -33.65 10.62
CA PRO A 695 -17.57 -34.23 11.46
C PRO A 695 -17.66 -35.76 11.34
N ASP A 696 -17.12 -36.36 10.27
CA ASP A 696 -17.13 -37.80 10.04
C ASP A 696 -16.00 -38.54 10.78
N HIS A 697 -15.05 -37.80 11.38
CA HIS A 697 -13.86 -38.39 11.99
C HIS A 697 -14.23 -39.30 13.18
N PRO A 698 -13.89 -40.61 13.14
CA PRO A 698 -14.36 -41.56 14.13
C PRO A 698 -13.66 -41.37 15.49
N PRO A 699 -14.39 -41.06 16.57
CA PRO A 699 -13.77 -40.61 17.82
C PRO A 699 -13.00 -41.72 18.55
N GLY A 700 -11.67 -41.60 18.55
CA GLY A 700 -10.78 -42.24 19.54
C GLY A 700 -10.55 -43.76 19.38
N LEU A 701 -10.59 -44.29 18.16
CA LEU A 701 -10.43 -45.73 17.92
C LEU A 701 -9.00 -46.25 18.08
N VAL A 702 -8.84 -47.24 18.96
CA VAL A 702 -7.63 -48.08 19.03
C VAL A 702 -7.68 -49.12 17.91
N SER A 703 -6.54 -49.39 17.25
CA SER A 703 -6.45 -50.16 16.01
C SER A 703 -7.08 -51.56 16.04
N GLU A 704 -7.09 -52.22 17.20
CA GLU A 704 -7.67 -53.57 17.38
C GLU A 704 -9.21 -53.58 17.25
N SER A 705 -9.87 -52.42 17.34
CA SER A 705 -11.33 -52.27 17.29
C SER A 705 -11.87 -51.77 15.96
N LYS A 706 -11.01 -51.40 14.98
CA LYS A 706 -11.44 -50.71 13.75
C LYS A 706 -12.55 -51.46 12.98
N TRP A 707 -12.37 -52.77 12.79
CA TRP A 707 -13.31 -53.63 12.07
C TRP A 707 -14.75 -53.59 12.62
N TYR A 708 -14.93 -53.32 13.92
CA TYR A 708 -16.25 -53.21 14.54
C TYR A 708 -16.92 -51.90 14.16
N TRP A 709 -16.14 -50.82 14.05
CA TRP A 709 -16.64 -49.53 13.56
C TRP A 709 -16.94 -49.58 12.06
N ASP A 710 -16.07 -50.21 11.26
CA ASP A 710 -16.31 -50.45 9.83
C ASP A 710 -17.65 -51.21 9.62
N LEU A 711 -17.92 -52.23 10.46
CA LEU A 711 -19.17 -53.01 10.43
C LEU A 711 -20.40 -52.21 10.88
N MET A 712 -20.28 -51.45 11.98
CA MET A 712 -21.38 -50.63 12.51
C MET A 712 -21.73 -49.46 11.57
N LEU A 713 -20.73 -48.87 10.91
CA LEU A 713 -20.92 -47.85 9.89
C LEU A 713 -21.62 -48.42 8.66
N PHE A 714 -21.18 -49.59 8.18
CA PHE A 714 -21.84 -50.28 7.06
C PHE A 714 -23.30 -50.63 7.37
N TYR A 715 -23.60 -51.06 8.60
CA TYR A 715 -24.98 -51.31 9.06
C TYR A 715 -25.82 -50.02 9.18
N TYR A 716 -25.23 -48.93 9.68
CA TYR A 716 -25.87 -47.62 9.74
C TYR A 716 -26.21 -47.10 8.33
N LEU A 717 -25.28 -47.21 7.38
CA LEU A 717 -25.49 -46.77 6.00
C LEU A 717 -26.58 -47.57 5.28
N ILE A 718 -26.63 -48.89 5.47
CA ILE A 718 -27.70 -49.73 4.90
C ILE A 718 -29.08 -49.33 5.46
N ASN A 719 -29.17 -48.99 6.75
CA ASN A 719 -30.45 -48.64 7.36
C ASN A 719 -30.93 -47.20 7.06
N ASN A 720 -30.01 -46.26 6.81
CA ASN A 720 -30.37 -44.86 6.50
C ASN A 720 -30.34 -44.55 5.00
N GLY A 721 -29.76 -45.43 4.17
CA GLY A 721 -29.75 -45.35 2.71
C GLY A 721 -30.96 -46.04 2.04
N VAL A 722 -32.02 -46.32 2.78
CA VAL A 722 -33.29 -46.87 2.27
C VAL A 722 -34.42 -45.95 2.73
N ASP A 723 -34.76 -44.99 1.88
CA ASP A 723 -35.88 -44.08 2.09
C ASP A 723 -37.19 -44.82 1.72
N ASN A 724 -37.74 -45.54 2.70
CA ASN A 724 -39.02 -46.24 2.56
C ASN A 724 -40.15 -45.20 2.46
N GLY A 725 -40.55 -44.85 1.23
CA GLY A 725 -41.78 -44.12 0.96
C GLY A 725 -42.96 -44.82 1.65
N GLY A 726 -43.54 -44.16 2.65
CA GLY A 726 -44.36 -44.78 3.67
C GLY A 726 -45.82 -45.02 3.29
N SER A 727 -46.48 -45.83 4.14
CA SER A 727 -47.92 -45.98 4.28
C SER A 727 -48.22 -46.57 5.66
N ASP A 728 -47.83 -45.86 6.71
CA ASP A 728 -48.41 -46.06 8.04
C ASP A 728 -49.66 -45.15 8.12
N ASP A 729 -50.71 -45.57 7.41
CA ASP A 729 -52.05 -45.00 7.55
C ASP A 729 -52.66 -45.59 8.83
N ASP A 730 -52.62 -44.84 9.94
CA ASP A 730 -53.45 -45.06 11.13
C ASP A 730 -54.29 -43.79 11.34
N ASP A 731 -55.61 -43.94 11.38
CA ASP A 731 -56.57 -42.84 11.42
C ASP A 731 -56.59 -42.13 12.80
N ASP A 732 -56.64 -40.79 12.79
CA ASP A 732 -57.16 -39.97 13.90
C ASP A 732 -57.90 -38.77 13.27
N ASP A 733 -59.15 -39.00 12.87
CA ASP A 733 -60.12 -37.93 12.60
C ASP A 733 -60.47 -37.23 13.93
N ASP A 734 -60.43 -35.90 13.96
CA ASP A 734 -61.19 -35.09 14.92
C ASP A 734 -61.59 -33.77 14.22
N ASP A 735 -62.90 -33.46 14.24
CA ASP A 735 -63.54 -32.38 13.48
C ASP A 735 -63.16 -30.97 14.01
N ASP A 736 -63.16 -29.97 13.12
CA ASP A 736 -63.43 -28.54 13.43
C ASP A 736 -63.74 -27.80 12.11
N ASP A 737 -64.93 -28.07 11.55
CA ASP A 737 -65.61 -27.22 10.55
C ASP A 737 -66.41 -26.10 11.27
N ASP A 738 -67.00 -25.18 10.50
CA ASP A 738 -67.92 -24.10 10.91
C ASP A 738 -67.35 -22.95 11.80
N ASP A 739 -67.20 -21.77 11.21
CA ASP A 739 -68.10 -20.65 11.52
C ASP A 739 -68.00 -19.56 10.42
N ASP A 740 -69.16 -19.10 9.95
CA ASP A 740 -69.30 -18.06 8.92
C ASP A 740 -69.01 -16.64 9.46
N ASP A 741 -68.81 -15.68 8.56
CA ASP A 741 -69.59 -14.43 8.56
C ASP A 741 -69.34 -13.66 7.23
N ASP A 742 -70.43 -13.33 6.52
CA ASP A 742 -70.42 -12.57 5.28
C ASP A 742 -70.29 -11.05 5.52
N ASP A 743 -69.87 -10.30 4.50
CA ASP A 743 -70.19 -8.88 4.31
C ASP A 743 -70.40 -8.67 2.79
N ASP A 744 -71.64 -8.85 2.35
CA ASP A 744 -72.15 -8.53 1.00
C ASP A 744 -72.35 -6.98 0.83
N ASP A 745 -72.97 -6.58 -0.28
CA ASP A 745 -73.34 -5.23 -0.76
C ASP A 745 -72.30 -4.53 -1.68
N ASP A 746 -72.64 -4.01 -2.86
CA ASP A 746 -73.70 -4.36 -3.83
C ASP A 746 -73.42 -3.59 -5.16
N ASP A 747 -74.39 -3.61 -6.10
CA ASP A 747 -74.58 -2.66 -7.22
C ASP A 747 -73.58 -2.68 -8.41
N ASP A 748 -73.88 -3.60 -9.34
CA ASP A 748 -74.43 -3.28 -10.68
C ASP A 748 -73.59 -2.73 -11.88
N ASP A 749 -73.82 -3.43 -13.00
CA ASP A 749 -74.19 -2.93 -14.34
C ASP A 749 -73.14 -2.34 -15.32
N ASP A 750 -72.74 -3.22 -16.25
CA ASP A 750 -73.21 -3.21 -17.65
C ASP A 750 -72.35 -2.70 -18.83
N ASP A 751 -72.72 -3.31 -19.97
CA ASP A 751 -72.60 -2.91 -21.37
C ASP A 751 -71.20 -2.92 -22.04
N ASP A 752 -70.80 -4.15 -22.40
CA ASP A 752 -70.92 -4.68 -23.77
C ASP A 752 -70.01 -4.21 -24.93
N ASP A 753 -69.97 -5.14 -25.89
CA ASP A 753 -69.70 -5.04 -27.32
C ASP A 753 -68.34 -4.53 -27.82
N GLU A 754 -67.75 -5.09 -28.86
CA GLU A 754 -67.78 -6.39 -29.57
C GLU A 754 -67.00 -6.10 -30.85
N GLU A 755 -66.22 -7.06 -31.35
CA GLU A 755 -65.99 -7.27 -32.79
C GLU A 755 -65.34 -6.11 -33.62
N GLU A 756 -64.88 -6.29 -34.86
CA GLU A 756 -64.76 -7.52 -35.67
C GLU A 756 -63.40 -7.50 -36.42
N GLU A 757 -63.30 -8.42 -37.36
CA GLU A 757 -62.20 -8.91 -38.20
C GLU A 757 -61.60 -7.84 -39.18
N GLU A 758 -60.80 -8.10 -40.23
CA GLU A 758 -60.77 -9.17 -41.24
C GLU A 758 -59.47 -9.07 -42.08
N GLU A 759 -58.97 -10.19 -42.66
CA GLU A 759 -58.38 -10.36 -44.03
C GLU A 759 -57.18 -9.49 -44.57
N GLU A 760 -56.29 -9.87 -45.54
CA GLU A 760 -55.94 -11.14 -46.24
C GLU A 760 -54.53 -11.10 -46.99
N GLU A 761 -54.29 -11.94 -48.03
CA GLU A 761 -53.02 -12.22 -48.82
C GLU A 761 -52.60 -11.13 -49.87
N GLU A 762 -51.64 -11.20 -50.83
CA GLU A 762 -50.91 -12.14 -51.76
C GLU A 762 -49.48 -11.53 -52.05
N GLU A 763 -48.36 -12.07 -52.59
CA GLU A 763 -47.85 -13.27 -53.36
C GLU A 763 -46.70 -13.97 -52.54
N GLU A 764 -46.11 -15.17 -52.76
CA GLU A 764 -45.95 -16.19 -53.84
C GLU A 764 -44.87 -15.99 -54.95
N ASP A 765 -43.58 -16.27 -54.66
CA ASP A 765 -42.62 -17.04 -55.53
C ASP A 765 -41.28 -17.45 -54.85
#